data_AF-A0A832YBM6-F1
#
_entry.id   AF-A0A832YBM6-F1
#
_cell.length_a   1.000
_cell.length_b   1.000
_cell.length_c   1.000
_cell.angle_alpha   90.00
_cell.angle_beta   90.00
_cell.angle_gamma   90.00
#
_symmetry.space_group_name_H-M   'P 1'
#
loop_
_entity.id
_entity.type
_entity.pdbx_description
1 polymer ?
#
loop_
_entity_poly.entity_id
_entity_poly.type
_entity_poly.pdbx_seq_one_letter_code
_entity_poly.pdbx_strand_id
1 'polypeptide(L)'
;MDVTTYLCGGTNSFHPNWEVYFNVFHQLTHAFASTELGQSYFHWWQSFTPLELQRLGPITQELLDIVGSSFHHGTLPSPVSVNTWSPAWIPMYLDYKIKYTPHRHVLGNNNWNLSDPDFDIVGNVGDLIQQSSDALTLEGRSLLTDSTGAVIVSQLERLLEEEVDLEKGDAEINIKCSNEDCSSDGQPVDVSYSITENDEVVLITSDCPHCETGILSHDSNDSTPLGALTPQEEEEIENLADTYTAFDLLSVTFDDLNKELQEKFPNDALRAGIMEIEDLKVIDAYGQILEIDPTIPGQKPSIALSMETRNQDDSERNEFLLKPRIQQGARLKFQLLSSDDDTTPANAGTEDMAGVTANTPVCAFLLPDHIEWAMEVFDKNGDARGQLRVAERTWEHGGIQKGRLAWDPAPGSETGIGQLPNSGNPSADAFLNKLLEMSIQNEVDNPEVEGVLSSLLRAIDTTYWDMDPFGKGGDDIPSMFMGRPVAITRAKVCLEIDERDQPMNDELRKSVFEIRLGALSKITDGLLGYFVNDDYSKFMSVYPTDVNGVPDTPKLYGDALSHDFLEFDPTIEVRPGQEVMLTLLMNPQSSVHVTSGILPQKEITLVRSHYEQAMNKIAPTFKIGPVLVDPQTVKMPIPDQRGLQWSWVFKESYTDWVEQPISDVDQLAGLPKKKTTAFEGWIKLDIDESQNN
;
A
#
# COMPACT_ATOMS: atom_id res chain seq x y z
N MET A 1 0.57 50.76 30.16
CA MET A 1 0.06 49.75 29.21
C MET A 1 0.75 48.47 29.57
N ASP A 2 -0.04 47.44 29.86
CA ASP A 2 0.45 46.17 30.40
C ASP A 2 1.33 45.44 29.37
N VAL A 3 2.48 44.96 29.81
CA VAL A 3 3.52 44.32 28.96
C VAL A 3 3.02 42.99 28.36
N THR A 4 1.97 42.41 28.96
CA THR A 4 1.29 41.21 28.48
C THR A 4 0.58 41.38 27.13
N THR A 5 0.20 42.60 26.73
CA THR A 5 -0.61 42.79 25.50
C THR A 5 0.23 42.91 24.22
N TYR A 6 1.55 43.12 24.32
CA TYR A 6 2.42 43.28 23.15
C TYR A 6 3.17 41.99 22.74
N LEU A 7 3.17 40.98 23.62
CA LEU A 7 3.89 39.70 23.42
C LEU A 7 2.99 38.56 22.92
N CYS A 8 1.66 38.72 23.02
CA CYS A 8 0.70 37.80 22.42
C CYS A 8 0.31 38.34 21.04
N GLY A 9 1.00 37.90 19.99
CA GLY A 9 0.53 38.03 18.62
C GLY A 9 -0.73 37.17 18.42
N GLY A 10 -1.87 37.60 18.95
CA GLY A 10 -3.19 37.09 18.59
C GLY A 10 -3.57 35.65 18.95
N THR A 11 -2.69 34.81 19.50
CA THR A 11 -3.02 33.43 19.87
C THR A 11 -2.67 33.12 21.34
N ASN A 12 -3.66 32.59 22.08
CA ASN A 12 -3.56 32.21 23.49
C ASN A 12 -3.02 30.77 23.63
N SER A 13 -1.75 30.53 23.32
CA SER A 13 -1.08 29.27 23.67
C SER A 13 0.30 29.53 24.27
N PHE A 14 0.46 29.16 25.54
CA PHE A 14 1.73 29.20 26.25
C PHE A 14 2.54 27.94 25.88
N HIS A 15 3.75 28.11 25.36
CA HIS A 15 4.71 27.01 25.19
C HIS A 15 5.33 26.65 26.56
N PRO A 16 5.34 25.37 26.99
CA PRO A 16 5.66 24.99 28.38
C PRO A 16 7.11 25.23 28.81
N ASN A 17 8.04 25.49 27.89
CA ASN A 17 9.44 25.76 28.23
C ASN A 17 9.75 27.22 28.55
N TRP A 18 8.78 28.13 28.47
CA TRP A 18 9.02 29.56 28.74
C TRP A 18 9.03 29.94 30.23
N GLU A 19 8.49 29.12 31.14
CA GLU A 19 8.38 29.48 32.57
C GLU A 19 9.74 29.55 33.29
N VAL A 20 10.74 28.77 32.87
CA VAL A 20 12.10 28.81 33.45
C VAL A 20 12.84 30.08 33.03
N TYR A 21 12.63 30.55 31.80
CA TYR A 21 13.17 31.82 31.31
C TYR A 21 12.48 33.04 31.94
N PHE A 22 11.19 32.91 32.28
CA PHE A 22 10.38 34.00 32.83
C PHE A 22 10.82 34.42 34.24
N ASN A 23 11.23 33.48 35.12
CA ASN A 23 11.62 33.81 36.49
C ASN A 23 12.91 34.66 36.57
N VAL A 24 13.86 34.45 35.65
CA VAL A 24 15.10 35.23 35.56
C VAL A 24 14.83 36.62 34.95
N PHE A 25 13.99 36.66 33.91
CA PHE A 25 13.61 37.89 33.22
C PHE A 25 12.74 38.82 34.10
N HIS A 26 11.88 38.25 34.95
CA HIS A 26 10.98 38.96 35.87
C HIS A 26 11.70 39.51 37.12
N GLN A 27 12.79 38.86 37.58
CA GLN A 27 13.63 39.39 38.66
C GLN A 27 14.53 40.55 38.20
N LEU A 28 15.10 40.46 36.99
CA LEU A 28 15.95 41.51 36.41
C LEU A 28 15.18 42.78 36.06
N THR A 29 13.95 42.65 35.57
CA THR A 29 13.08 43.79 35.21
C THR A 29 12.59 44.56 36.45
N HIS A 30 12.25 43.87 37.55
CA HIS A 30 11.78 44.55 38.77
C HIS A 30 12.88 45.36 39.50
N ALA A 31 14.15 44.96 39.40
CA ALA A 31 15.24 45.65 40.08
C ALA A 31 15.66 46.98 39.40
N PHE A 32 15.39 47.15 38.09
CA PHE A 32 15.95 48.25 37.30
C PHE A 32 14.95 49.08 36.46
N ALA A 33 13.64 48.77 36.52
CA ALA A 33 12.60 49.39 35.68
C ALA A 33 12.39 50.92 35.81
N SER A 34 13.04 51.60 36.76
CA SER A 34 12.84 53.04 37.00
C SER A 34 13.99 53.95 36.54
N THR A 35 15.01 53.41 35.85
CA THR A 35 16.19 54.19 35.41
C THR A 35 16.42 54.06 33.90
N GLU A 36 16.89 55.13 33.24
CA GLU A 36 17.30 55.11 31.80
C GLU A 36 18.33 53.99 31.49
N LEU A 37 19.12 53.61 32.50
CA LEU A 37 20.08 52.51 32.44
C LEU A 37 19.40 51.14 32.31
N GLY A 38 18.26 50.92 32.96
CA GLY A 38 17.49 49.66 32.88
C GLY A 38 16.88 49.40 31.50
N GLN A 39 16.44 50.46 30.80
CA GLN A 39 15.94 50.34 29.42
C GLN A 39 17.06 50.03 28.42
N SER A 40 18.26 50.57 28.64
CA SER A 40 19.45 50.28 27.83
C SER A 40 19.89 48.82 27.99
N TYR A 41 19.78 48.27 29.21
CA TYR A 41 20.05 46.87 29.51
C TYR A 41 19.07 45.94 28.78
N PHE A 42 17.77 46.28 28.79
CA PHE A 42 16.72 45.52 28.12
C PHE A 42 16.93 45.41 26.59
N HIS A 43 17.26 46.52 25.93
CA HIS A 43 17.53 46.53 24.48
C HIS A 43 18.80 45.77 24.08
N TRP A 44 19.81 45.73 24.96
CA TRP A 44 21.04 44.98 24.71
C TRP A 44 20.80 43.46 24.82
N TRP A 45 20.07 42.98 25.82
CA TRP A 45 19.72 41.55 25.92
C TRP A 45 18.82 41.08 24.77
N GLN A 46 17.90 41.92 24.28
CA GLN A 46 17.08 41.62 23.11
C GLN A 46 17.86 41.58 21.78
N SER A 47 19.10 42.08 21.75
CA SER A 47 19.93 42.05 20.54
C SER A 47 20.60 40.70 20.29
N PHE A 48 20.55 39.78 21.25
CA PHE A 48 21.08 38.43 21.13
C PHE A 48 19.99 37.43 20.71
N THR A 49 20.33 36.57 19.78
CA THR A 49 19.47 35.45 19.36
C THR A 49 19.36 34.40 20.48
N PRO A 50 18.26 33.62 20.54
CA PRO A 50 18.11 32.53 21.52
C PRO A 50 19.29 31.54 21.52
N LEU A 51 19.87 31.28 20.34
CA LEU A 51 21.04 30.41 20.15
C LEU A 51 22.34 31.01 20.73
N GLU A 52 22.49 32.35 20.71
CA GLU A 52 23.62 33.05 21.33
C GLU A 52 23.55 33.03 22.86
N LEU A 53 22.33 33.07 23.42
CA LEU A 53 22.09 33.00 24.86
C LEU A 53 22.27 31.58 25.41
N GLN A 54 21.96 30.53 24.62
CA GLN A 54 22.23 29.13 24.99
C GLN A 54 23.72 28.84 25.24
N ARG A 55 24.64 29.59 24.63
CA ARG A 55 26.10 29.40 24.79
C ARG A 55 26.64 29.80 26.18
N LEU A 56 25.85 30.50 26.99
CA LEU A 56 26.26 31.00 28.31
C LEU A 56 26.12 29.97 29.45
N GLY A 57 25.66 28.74 29.17
CA GLY A 57 25.46 27.73 30.21
C GLY A 57 24.45 28.16 31.29
N PRO A 58 24.33 27.44 32.41
CA PRO A 58 23.49 27.87 33.53
C PRO A 58 24.00 29.19 34.12
N ILE A 59 23.16 30.22 34.11
CA ILE A 59 23.49 31.55 34.64
C ILE A 59 23.60 31.46 36.16
N THR A 60 24.82 31.45 36.69
CA THR A 60 25.08 31.50 38.13
C THR A 60 24.99 32.93 38.65
N GLN A 61 24.77 33.09 39.97
CA GLN A 61 24.73 34.42 40.60
C GLN A 61 26.07 35.17 40.44
N GLU A 62 27.18 34.43 40.37
CA GLU A 62 28.51 34.98 40.09
C GLU A 62 28.63 35.54 38.66
N LEU A 63 27.99 34.91 37.68
CA LEU A 63 27.93 35.37 36.29
C LEU A 63 27.13 36.67 36.19
N LEU A 64 26.03 36.80 36.95
CA LEU A 64 25.24 38.03 37.06
C LEU A 64 26.05 39.17 37.70
N ASP A 65 26.88 38.89 38.71
CA ASP A 65 27.74 39.89 39.35
C ASP A 65 28.90 40.36 38.43
N ILE A 66 29.44 39.45 37.61
CA ILE A 66 30.51 39.76 36.62
C ILE A 66 29.95 40.55 35.43
N VAL A 67 28.78 40.17 34.91
CA VAL A 67 28.13 40.90 33.82
C VAL A 67 27.60 42.24 34.31
N GLY A 68 27.03 42.29 35.52
CA GLY A 68 26.56 43.52 36.17
C GLY A 68 27.66 44.52 36.51
N SER A 69 28.93 44.10 36.57
CA SER A 69 30.10 44.98 36.75
C SER A 69 30.75 45.44 35.43
N SER A 70 30.34 44.86 34.30
CA SER A 70 30.82 45.20 32.96
C SER A 70 30.06 46.42 32.40
N PHE A 71 30.23 47.57 33.06
CA PHE A 71 29.68 48.85 32.61
C PHE A 71 30.50 49.38 31.42
N HIS A 72 30.03 49.09 30.19
CA HIS A 72 30.11 49.92 28.97
C HIS A 72 30.01 49.03 27.73
N HIS A 73 29.45 49.57 26.64
CA HIS A 73 29.38 48.97 25.31
C HIS A 73 30.61 48.10 25.01
N GLY A 74 30.41 46.78 24.99
CA GLY A 74 31.45 45.80 24.82
C GLY A 74 30.87 44.49 24.31
N THR A 75 31.68 43.76 23.55
CA THR A 75 31.42 42.38 23.14
C THR A 75 31.34 41.50 24.38
N LEU A 76 30.37 40.58 24.42
CA LEU A 76 30.28 39.58 25.48
C LEU A 76 31.64 38.89 25.67
N PRO A 77 32.12 38.74 26.91
CA PRO A 77 33.31 37.95 27.19
C PRO A 77 33.12 36.53 26.62
N SER A 78 34.20 35.95 26.10
CA SER A 78 34.15 34.59 25.53
C SER A 78 33.49 33.64 26.54
N PRO A 79 32.53 32.78 26.14
CA PRO A 79 31.88 31.84 27.06
C PRO A 79 32.90 30.97 27.83
N VAL A 80 34.03 30.65 27.20
CA VAL A 80 35.16 29.90 27.81
C VAL A 80 35.78 30.64 29.01
N SER A 81 35.70 31.97 29.03
CA SER A 81 36.29 32.81 30.08
C SER A 81 35.37 33.05 31.29
N VAL A 82 34.07 32.77 31.16
CA VAL A 82 33.06 33.03 32.19
C VAL A 82 32.43 31.74 32.72
N ASN A 83 32.33 30.71 31.89
CA ASN A 83 31.81 29.43 32.32
C ASN A 83 32.81 28.76 33.27
N THR A 84 32.41 28.59 34.53
CA THR A 84 33.12 27.72 35.46
C THR A 84 33.18 26.32 34.88
N TRP A 85 34.34 25.67 34.94
CA TRP A 85 34.44 24.27 34.52
C TRP A 85 33.40 23.45 35.29
N SER A 86 32.43 22.89 34.56
CA SER A 86 31.55 21.84 35.03
C SER A 86 31.86 20.58 34.22
N PRO A 87 31.76 19.40 34.82
CA PRO A 87 31.73 18.16 34.04
C PRO A 87 30.66 18.27 32.94
N ALA A 88 31.03 17.90 31.72
CA ALA A 88 30.11 17.88 30.59
C ALA A 88 29.07 16.78 30.80
N TRP A 89 27.82 17.03 30.44
CA TRP A 89 26.76 16.02 30.46
C TRP A 89 26.86 15.19 29.19
N ILE A 90 27.33 13.94 29.32
CA ILE A 90 27.51 12.95 28.25
C ILE A 90 26.73 11.68 28.63
N PRO A 91 25.41 11.63 28.38
CA PRO A 91 24.59 10.44 28.65
C PRO A 91 25.19 9.18 28.03
N MET A 92 25.34 8.13 28.83
CA MET A 92 25.86 6.84 28.35
C MET A 92 24.91 5.69 28.61
N TYR A 93 24.23 5.68 29.76
CA TYR A 93 23.40 4.56 30.17
C TYR A 93 22.01 5.02 30.59
N LEU A 94 21.04 4.15 30.37
CA LEU A 94 19.72 4.22 30.96
C LEU A 94 19.54 3.05 31.92
N ASP A 95 19.38 3.34 33.20
CA ASP A 95 18.87 2.39 34.18
C ASP A 95 17.34 2.48 34.16
N TYR A 96 16.68 1.34 33.97
CA TYR A 96 15.23 1.27 33.86
C TYR A 96 14.64 0.26 34.84
N LYS A 97 13.44 0.58 35.31
CA LYS A 97 12.59 -0.33 36.06
C LYS A 97 11.20 -0.33 35.43
N ILE A 98 10.83 -1.46 34.86
CA ILE A 98 9.59 -1.62 34.10
C ILE A 98 8.82 -2.79 34.70
N LYS A 99 7.52 -2.58 34.91
CA LYS A 99 6.61 -3.62 35.36
C LYS A 99 5.83 -4.16 34.16
N TYR A 100 6.10 -5.41 33.81
CA TYR A 100 5.41 -6.13 32.76
C TYR A 100 4.25 -6.95 33.34
N THR A 101 3.06 -6.78 32.78
CA THR A 101 1.90 -7.60 33.09
C THR A 101 1.53 -8.40 31.83
N PRO A 102 1.78 -9.72 31.80
CA PRO A 102 1.49 -10.55 30.64
C PRO A 102 -0.01 -10.65 30.44
N HIS A 103 -0.42 -10.57 29.18
CA HIS A 103 -1.76 -10.91 28.75
C HIS A 103 -1.74 -12.34 28.21
N ARG A 104 -2.04 -13.30 29.09
CA ARG A 104 -2.07 -14.72 28.74
C ARG A 104 -3.30 -15.00 27.87
N HIS A 105 -3.12 -14.99 26.55
CA HIS A 105 -4.14 -15.48 25.63
C HIS A 105 -3.64 -16.56 24.70
N VAL A 106 -4.61 -17.39 24.33
CA VAL A 106 -4.61 -18.23 23.13
C VAL A 106 -5.17 -17.35 22.00
N LEU A 107 -4.43 -17.15 20.91
CA LEU A 107 -4.97 -16.49 19.71
C LEU A 107 -6.24 -17.23 19.27
N GLY A 108 -7.33 -16.49 19.04
CA GLY A 108 -8.67 -17.04 18.75
C GLY A 108 -9.74 -16.72 19.81
N ASN A 109 -9.44 -15.95 20.86
CA ASN A 109 -10.42 -15.49 21.85
C ASN A 109 -10.53 -13.94 21.85
N ASN A 110 -11.20 -13.42 20.82
CA ASN A 110 -11.98 -12.17 20.69
C ASN A 110 -11.42 -10.80 21.15
N ASN A 111 -10.19 -10.68 21.63
CA ASN A 111 -9.67 -9.39 22.13
C ASN A 111 -8.63 -8.72 21.21
N TRP A 112 -8.13 -9.44 20.20
CA TRP A 112 -7.22 -8.90 19.19
C TRP A 112 -7.78 -9.24 17.82
N ASN A 113 -7.87 -8.23 16.95
CA ASN A 113 -8.25 -8.40 15.55
C ASN A 113 -7.05 -8.03 14.67
N LEU A 114 -6.78 -8.81 13.63
CA LEU A 114 -5.75 -8.48 12.66
C LEU A 114 -6.26 -7.37 11.74
N SER A 115 -5.76 -6.15 11.94
CA SER A 115 -5.99 -5.03 11.03
C SER A 115 -4.82 -4.90 10.03
N ASP A 116 -4.93 -3.97 9.08
CA ASP A 116 -3.84 -3.67 8.15
C ASP A 116 -3.02 -2.49 8.70
N PRO A 117 -1.74 -2.65 9.11
CA PRO A 117 -0.89 -3.86 8.99
C PRO A 117 -0.70 -4.68 10.28
N ASP A 118 -1.33 -4.32 11.42
CA ASP A 118 -1.00 -4.91 12.74
C ASP A 118 -2.24 -5.25 13.58
N PHE A 119 -2.04 -5.90 14.72
CA PHE A 119 -3.12 -6.23 15.64
C PHE A 119 -3.69 -5.00 16.32
N ASP A 120 -5.00 -5.03 16.44
CA ASP A 120 -5.82 -4.02 17.07
C ASP A 120 -6.60 -4.64 18.21
N ILE A 121 -6.62 -3.97 19.35
CA ILE A 121 -7.32 -4.49 20.53
C ILE A 121 -8.83 -4.22 20.42
N VAL A 122 -9.64 -5.22 20.73
CA VAL A 122 -11.10 -5.18 20.76
C VAL A 122 -11.53 -5.21 22.23
N GLY A 123 -11.95 -4.06 22.77
CA GLY A 123 -12.45 -3.93 24.16
C GLY A 123 -11.59 -3.06 25.08
N ASN A 124 -11.96 -3.00 26.37
CA ASN A 124 -11.29 -2.16 27.35
C ASN A 124 -10.04 -2.85 27.94
N VAL A 125 -8.89 -2.19 27.81
CA VAL A 125 -7.60 -2.62 28.38
C VAL A 125 -7.68 -2.90 29.89
N GLY A 126 -8.48 -2.14 30.63
CA GLY A 126 -8.65 -2.30 32.08
C GLY A 126 -9.30 -3.62 32.51
N ASP A 127 -10.18 -4.19 31.68
CA ASP A 127 -10.81 -5.49 31.94
C ASP A 127 -9.86 -6.66 31.67
N LEU A 128 -8.86 -6.43 30.81
CA LEU A 128 -7.83 -7.41 30.40
C LEU A 128 -6.73 -7.56 31.47
N ILE A 129 -6.41 -6.48 32.21
CA ILE A 129 -5.44 -6.49 33.32
C ILE A 129 -5.94 -7.31 34.51
N GLN A 130 -7.24 -7.28 34.81
CA GLN A 130 -7.81 -7.96 36.00
C GLN A 130 -7.71 -9.49 35.94
N GLN A 131 -7.49 -10.06 34.76
CA GLN A 131 -7.38 -11.51 34.57
C GLN A 131 -5.95 -12.05 34.81
N SER A 132 -4.93 -11.18 34.87
CA SER A 132 -3.53 -11.58 35.04
C SER A 132 -3.03 -11.23 36.45
N SER A 133 -2.76 -12.26 37.27
CA SER A 133 -2.23 -12.08 38.63
C SER A 133 -0.70 -11.95 38.69
N ASP A 134 0.00 -12.19 37.58
CA ASP A 134 1.43 -12.45 37.55
C ASP A 134 2.17 -11.24 36.94
N ALA A 135 2.26 -10.14 37.68
CA ALA A 135 3.09 -9.00 37.28
C ALA A 135 4.58 -9.29 37.55
N LEU A 136 5.43 -8.85 36.63
CA LEU A 136 6.86 -9.03 36.70
C LEU A 136 7.59 -7.70 36.61
N THR A 137 8.43 -7.41 37.60
CA THR A 137 9.35 -6.27 37.55
C THR A 137 10.64 -6.68 36.84
N LEU A 138 11.03 -5.88 35.87
CA LEU A 138 12.23 -6.01 35.05
C LEU A 138 13.12 -4.80 35.36
N GLU A 139 14.37 -5.06 35.70
CA GLU A 139 15.35 -4.03 36.04
C GLU A 139 16.61 -4.29 35.23
N GLY A 140 17.11 -3.26 34.55
CA GLY A 140 18.28 -3.41 33.70
C GLY A 140 18.99 -2.09 33.42
N ARG A 141 20.14 -2.22 32.75
CA ARG A 141 20.95 -1.11 32.25
C ARG A 141 21.19 -1.31 30.77
N SER A 142 20.80 -0.32 29.97
CA SER A 142 21.05 -0.31 28.53
C SER A 142 21.94 0.87 28.13
N LEU A 143 22.69 0.70 27.05
CA LEU A 143 23.51 1.75 26.45
C LEU A 143 22.63 2.72 25.65
N LEU A 144 22.87 4.02 25.79
CA LEU A 144 22.25 5.05 24.95
C LEU A 144 23.03 5.20 23.65
N THR A 145 22.32 5.25 22.52
CA THR A 145 22.89 5.46 21.18
C THR A 145 22.24 6.66 20.51
N ASP A 146 22.93 7.28 19.55
CA ASP A 146 22.50 8.51 18.85
C ASP A 146 22.02 8.25 17.41
N SER A 147 22.03 6.99 16.96
CA SER A 147 21.77 6.65 15.56
C SER A 147 20.32 6.83 15.11
N THR A 148 19.36 6.82 16.04
CA THR A 148 17.93 6.82 15.68
C THR A 148 17.48 8.14 15.08
N GLY A 149 18.07 9.27 15.48
CA GLY A 149 17.75 10.58 14.90
C GLY A 149 18.04 10.61 13.40
N ALA A 150 19.26 10.19 13.01
CA ALA A 150 19.66 10.11 11.61
C ALA A 150 18.80 9.12 10.79
N VAL A 151 18.38 8.01 11.39
CA VAL A 151 17.49 7.04 10.72
C VAL A 151 16.12 7.66 10.47
N ILE A 152 15.52 8.34 11.45
CA ILE A 152 14.22 8.99 11.28
C ILE A 152 14.29 10.06 10.18
N VAL A 153 15.30 10.93 10.24
CA VAL A 153 15.53 11.98 9.20
C VAL A 153 15.62 11.33 7.82
N SER A 154 16.43 10.30 7.65
CA SER A 154 16.56 9.59 6.37
C SER A 154 15.25 8.95 5.89
N GLN A 155 14.37 8.48 6.79
CA GLN A 155 13.06 7.95 6.39
C GLN A 155 12.07 9.05 6.01
N LEU A 156 12.10 10.21 6.69
CA LEU A 156 11.28 11.36 6.34
C LEU A 156 11.68 11.94 4.99
N GLU A 157 13.00 12.09 4.74
CA GLU A 157 13.52 12.52 3.44
C GLU A 157 13.11 11.53 2.32
N ARG A 158 13.21 10.23 2.56
CA ARG A 158 12.77 9.23 1.58
C ARG A 158 11.27 9.30 1.30
N LEU A 159 10.45 9.56 2.32
CA LEU A 159 9.00 9.73 2.13
C LEU A 159 8.71 10.91 1.19
N LEU A 160 9.39 12.04 1.39
CA LEU A 160 9.26 13.20 0.50
C LEU A 160 9.76 12.90 -0.93
N GLU A 161 10.84 12.12 -1.09
CA GLU A 161 11.30 11.69 -2.42
C GLU A 161 10.29 10.77 -3.14
N GLU A 162 9.71 9.81 -2.42
CA GLU A 162 8.69 8.89 -2.95
C GLU A 162 7.43 9.67 -3.38
N GLU A 163 7.07 10.70 -2.61
CA GLU A 163 5.94 11.58 -2.90
C GLU A 163 6.13 12.38 -4.20
N VAL A 164 7.29 13.02 -4.34
CA VAL A 164 7.64 13.76 -5.57
C VAL A 164 7.60 12.86 -6.82
N ASP A 165 7.92 11.57 -6.68
CA ASP A 165 7.82 10.62 -7.77
C ASP A 165 6.37 10.18 -8.06
N LEU A 166 5.48 10.18 -7.06
CA LEU A 166 4.04 9.98 -7.24
C LEU A 166 3.41 11.18 -7.95
N GLU A 167 3.74 12.41 -7.55
CA GLU A 167 3.23 13.63 -8.20
C GLU A 167 3.64 13.72 -9.68
N LYS A 168 4.87 13.32 -10.02
CA LYS A 168 5.30 13.22 -11.42
C LYS A 168 4.47 12.21 -12.22
N GLY A 169 4.02 11.13 -11.60
CA GLY A 169 3.13 10.15 -12.21
C GLY A 169 1.70 10.68 -12.40
N ASP A 170 1.20 11.43 -11.42
CA ASP A 170 -0.11 12.08 -11.49
C ASP A 170 -0.15 13.24 -12.50
N ALA A 171 0.99 13.87 -12.81
CA ALA A 171 1.09 15.00 -13.73
C ALA A 171 0.79 14.65 -15.22
N GLU A 172 0.57 13.38 -15.57
CA GLU A 172 -0.03 12.97 -16.86
C GLU A 172 -1.56 13.21 -16.88
N ILE A 173 -1.99 14.43 -16.55
CA ILE A 173 -3.40 14.80 -16.48
C ILE A 173 -3.96 15.08 -17.89
N ASN A 174 -5.04 14.37 -18.24
CA ASN A 174 -5.86 14.60 -19.43
C ASN A 174 -6.56 15.98 -19.37
N ILE A 175 -5.96 16.99 -20.02
CA ILE A 175 -6.51 18.35 -20.05
C ILE A 175 -7.60 18.45 -21.11
N LYS A 176 -8.86 18.63 -20.70
CA LYS A 176 -9.98 18.92 -21.61
C LYS A 176 -10.07 20.41 -21.89
N CYS A 177 -10.13 20.77 -23.18
CA CYS A 177 -10.43 22.13 -23.60
C CYS A 177 -11.91 22.45 -23.29
N SER A 178 -12.14 23.53 -22.52
CA SER A 178 -13.47 23.99 -22.09
C SER A 178 -14.24 24.76 -23.16
N ASN A 179 -13.72 24.87 -24.39
CA ASN A 179 -14.33 25.64 -25.45
C ASN A 179 -15.28 24.76 -26.29
N GLU A 180 -16.56 25.15 -26.42
CA GLU A 180 -17.58 24.37 -27.15
C GLU A 180 -17.18 24.11 -28.62
N ASP A 181 -16.42 25.03 -29.23
CA ASP A 181 -15.95 24.94 -30.62
C ASP A 181 -14.83 23.90 -30.83
N CYS A 182 -14.16 23.44 -29.77
CA CYS A 182 -13.12 22.40 -29.86
C CYS A 182 -13.72 20.97 -29.92
N SER A 183 -15.02 20.82 -29.65
CA SER A 183 -15.71 19.52 -29.69
C SER A 183 -16.01 19.03 -31.12
N SER A 184 -15.87 19.89 -32.14
CA SER A 184 -16.15 19.54 -33.54
C SER A 184 -14.95 19.01 -34.34
N ASP A 185 -13.72 19.24 -33.89
CA ASP A 185 -12.50 18.71 -34.51
C ASP A 185 -11.96 17.57 -33.64
N GLY A 186 -12.38 16.34 -33.94
CA GLY A 186 -12.05 15.14 -33.15
C GLY A 186 -10.59 14.68 -33.27
N GLN A 187 -9.61 15.54 -33.00
CA GLN A 187 -8.21 15.13 -32.80
C GLN A 187 -7.75 15.42 -31.36
N PRO A 188 -7.05 14.48 -30.71
CA PRO A 188 -6.38 14.75 -29.44
C PRO A 188 -5.33 15.85 -29.64
N VAL A 189 -5.36 16.86 -28.78
CA VAL A 189 -4.35 17.92 -28.78
C VAL A 189 -3.17 17.41 -27.96
N ASP A 190 -1.98 17.30 -28.55
CA ASP A 190 -0.75 17.02 -27.80
C ASP A 190 -0.51 18.18 -26.84
N VAL A 191 -0.44 17.86 -25.55
CA VAL A 191 -0.18 18.84 -24.49
C VAL A 191 1.20 18.57 -23.92
N SER A 192 2.04 19.59 -23.93
CA SER A 192 3.34 19.56 -23.25
C SER A 192 3.22 20.36 -21.96
N TYR A 193 3.70 19.79 -20.86
CA TYR A 193 3.84 20.51 -19.60
C TYR A 193 5.29 20.60 -19.18
N SER A 194 5.63 21.69 -18.48
CA SER A 194 6.90 21.83 -17.77
C SER A 194 6.62 22.37 -16.38
N ILE A 195 7.09 21.65 -15.37
CA ILE A 195 7.09 22.08 -13.97
C ILE A 195 8.34 22.95 -13.77
N THR A 196 8.17 24.17 -13.28
CA THR A 196 9.30 25.05 -12.93
C THR A 196 9.89 24.65 -11.57
N GLU A 197 11.19 24.89 -11.33
CA GLU A 197 11.96 24.52 -10.12
C GLU A 197 11.38 24.91 -8.73
N ASN A 198 10.23 25.58 -8.69
CA ASN A 198 9.55 26.00 -7.46
C ASN A 198 8.16 25.35 -7.28
N ASP A 199 7.77 24.37 -8.11
CA ASP A 199 6.51 23.60 -8.06
C ASP A 199 5.17 24.38 -8.02
N GLU A 200 5.19 25.72 -8.09
CA GLU A 200 3.96 26.54 -7.99
C GLU A 200 3.16 26.65 -9.30
N VAL A 201 3.73 26.34 -10.47
CA VAL A 201 3.09 26.61 -11.78
C VAL A 201 3.36 25.52 -12.82
N VAL A 202 2.30 24.81 -13.21
CA VAL A 202 2.31 23.95 -14.41
C VAL A 202 2.10 24.82 -15.65
N LEU A 203 3.15 25.02 -16.44
CA LEU A 203 3.04 25.68 -17.75
C LEU A 203 2.52 24.67 -18.77
N ILE A 204 1.26 24.84 -19.17
CA ILE A 204 0.61 24.00 -20.16
C ILE A 204 0.70 24.69 -21.54
N THR A 205 1.45 24.12 -22.47
CA THR A 205 1.47 24.55 -23.87
C THR A 205 0.61 23.61 -24.73
N SER A 206 -0.40 24.17 -25.39
CA SER A 206 -1.25 23.43 -26.34
C SER A 206 -1.17 24.04 -27.74
N ASP A 207 -1.19 23.18 -28.75
CA ASP A 207 -1.21 23.57 -30.18
C ASP A 207 -2.64 23.84 -30.70
N CYS A 208 -3.61 24.03 -29.80
CA CYS A 208 -5.01 24.33 -30.13
C CYS A 208 -5.13 25.68 -30.88
N PRO A 209 -5.56 25.71 -32.16
CA PRO A 209 -5.63 26.95 -32.95
C PRO A 209 -6.66 27.97 -32.44
N HIS A 210 -7.59 27.53 -31.59
CA HIS A 210 -8.70 28.34 -31.07
C HIS A 210 -8.53 28.78 -29.62
N CYS A 211 -7.49 28.33 -28.94
CA CYS A 211 -7.23 28.64 -27.55
C CYS A 211 -6.24 29.82 -27.49
N GLU A 212 -6.73 31.07 -27.44
CA GLU A 212 -5.85 32.21 -27.17
C GLU A 212 -5.32 32.11 -25.73
N THR A 213 -4.06 31.67 -25.61
CA THR A 213 -3.16 31.77 -24.45
C THR A 213 -3.82 31.58 -23.08
N GLY A 214 -3.82 30.35 -22.60
CA GLY A 214 -3.27 30.08 -21.26
C GLY A 214 -4.19 30.11 -20.05
N ILE A 215 -5.46 29.70 -20.15
CA ILE A 215 -6.20 29.29 -18.95
C ILE A 215 -7.03 28.04 -19.26
N LEU A 216 -6.44 26.88 -19.00
CA LEU A 216 -7.16 25.61 -18.82
C LEU A 216 -7.39 25.52 -17.31
N SER A 217 -8.65 25.63 -16.86
CA SER A 217 -8.99 25.58 -15.43
C SER A 217 -9.18 24.13 -14.99
N HIS A 218 -8.47 23.74 -13.93
CA HIS A 218 -8.75 22.54 -13.14
C HIS A 218 -10.12 22.69 -12.46
N ASP A 219 -11.01 21.70 -12.61
CA ASP A 219 -12.31 21.68 -11.93
C ASP A 219 -12.07 21.36 -10.44
N SER A 220 -11.96 22.39 -9.61
CA SER A 220 -11.52 22.31 -8.21
C SER A 220 -12.57 21.77 -7.24
N ASN A 221 -13.53 20.97 -7.70
CA ASN A 221 -14.59 20.40 -6.85
C ASN A 221 -14.37 18.93 -6.46
N ASP A 222 -13.37 18.26 -7.03
CA ASP A 222 -12.83 16.99 -6.52
C ASP A 222 -11.53 17.29 -5.78
N SER A 223 -11.65 17.71 -4.52
CA SER A 223 -10.53 18.12 -3.66
C SER A 223 -9.93 16.94 -2.88
N THR A 224 -9.89 15.76 -3.47
CA THR A 224 -9.16 14.63 -2.88
C THR A 224 -8.11 14.17 -3.88
N PRO A 225 -6.85 14.65 -3.75
CA PRO A 225 -5.73 14.00 -4.41
C PRO A 225 -5.75 12.54 -3.95
N LEU A 226 -5.68 11.60 -4.90
CA LEU A 226 -5.58 10.18 -4.57
C LEU A 226 -4.19 9.92 -4.02
N GLY A 227 -4.04 10.03 -2.70
CA GLY A 227 -2.85 9.53 -2.00
C GLY A 227 -1.61 10.40 -2.09
N ALA A 228 -1.73 11.67 -2.52
CA ALA A 228 -0.64 12.64 -2.46
C ALA A 228 -0.74 13.54 -1.21
N LEU A 229 0.41 13.83 -0.57
CA LEU A 229 0.51 14.76 0.56
C LEU A 229 0.11 16.16 0.12
N THR A 230 -0.55 16.91 1.00
CA THR A 230 -0.79 18.34 0.73
C THR A 230 0.52 19.15 0.93
N PRO A 231 0.71 20.29 0.25
CA PRO A 231 1.90 21.12 0.44
C PRO A 231 2.14 21.57 1.89
N GLN A 232 1.05 21.66 2.68
CA GLN A 232 1.16 21.95 4.11
C GLN A 232 1.71 20.75 4.89
N GLU A 233 1.28 19.52 4.56
CA GLU A 233 1.78 18.30 5.20
C GLU A 233 3.25 18.05 4.85
N GLU A 234 3.67 18.34 3.62
CA GLU A 234 5.08 18.30 3.21
C GLU A 234 5.93 19.28 4.02
N GLU A 235 5.51 20.54 4.14
CA GLU A 235 6.19 21.55 4.97
C GLU A 235 6.27 21.11 6.44
N GLU A 236 5.23 20.46 6.97
CA GLU A 236 5.23 19.88 8.32
C GLU A 236 6.26 18.74 8.46
N ILE A 237 6.39 17.87 7.46
CA ILE A 237 7.37 16.78 7.43
C ILE A 237 8.80 17.30 7.30
N GLU A 238 9.04 18.30 6.45
CA GLU A 238 10.35 18.97 6.32
C GLU A 238 10.78 19.62 7.64
N ASN A 239 9.88 20.39 8.26
CA ASN A 239 10.12 20.99 9.57
C ASN A 239 10.42 19.94 10.64
N LEU A 240 9.76 18.77 10.57
CA LEU A 240 10.01 17.66 11.48
C LEU A 240 11.41 17.06 11.26
N ALA A 241 11.84 16.89 10.01
CA ALA A 241 13.19 16.42 9.67
C ALA A 241 14.28 17.39 10.16
N ASP A 242 14.09 18.69 9.97
CA ASP A 242 14.97 19.74 10.49
C ASP A 242 15.05 19.71 12.02
N THR A 243 13.90 19.51 12.67
CA THR A 243 13.80 19.40 14.13
C THR A 243 14.58 18.20 14.66
N TYR A 244 14.42 17.03 14.04
CA TYR A 244 15.18 15.83 14.42
C TYR A 244 16.67 15.93 14.10
N THR A 245 17.05 16.73 13.10
CA THR A 245 18.47 17.02 12.79
C THR A 245 19.09 17.96 13.84
N ALA A 246 18.30 18.89 14.39
CA ALA A 246 18.77 19.85 15.39
C ALA A 246 18.86 19.24 16.81
N PHE A 247 18.08 18.21 17.13
CA PHE A 247 18.08 17.58 18.44
C PHE A 247 19.02 16.37 18.54
N ASP A 248 19.73 16.27 19.66
CA ASP A 248 20.47 15.06 20.03
C ASP A 248 19.47 13.97 20.49
N LEU A 249 18.95 13.18 19.54
CA LEU A 249 18.03 12.09 19.86
C LEU A 249 18.80 10.85 20.35
N LEU A 250 18.69 10.60 21.65
CA LEU A 250 19.22 9.39 22.27
C LEU A 250 18.16 8.29 22.29
N SER A 251 18.54 7.10 21.85
CA SER A 251 17.69 5.91 21.84
C SER A 251 18.30 4.78 22.66
N VAL A 252 17.43 3.85 23.05
CA VAL A 252 17.79 2.69 23.85
C VAL A 252 17.02 1.49 23.34
N THR A 253 17.68 0.34 23.26
CA THR A 253 17.02 -0.94 22.99
C THR A 253 17.04 -1.81 24.24
N PHE A 254 15.92 -2.47 24.52
CA PHE A 254 15.78 -3.42 25.62
C PHE A 254 16.13 -4.82 25.13
N ASP A 255 17.41 -5.07 24.86
CA ASP A 255 17.88 -6.31 24.20
C ASP A 255 17.63 -7.57 25.05
N ASP A 256 17.77 -7.46 26.38
CA ASP A 256 17.60 -8.59 27.30
C ASP A 256 16.13 -8.88 27.65
N LEU A 257 15.19 -8.01 27.26
CA LEU A 257 13.77 -8.14 27.60
C LEU A 257 13.19 -9.47 27.14
N ASN A 258 13.42 -9.84 25.89
CA ASN A 258 12.86 -11.07 25.33
C ASN A 258 13.41 -12.31 26.04
N LYS A 259 14.69 -12.29 26.40
CA LYS A 259 15.34 -13.39 27.11
C LYS A 259 14.77 -13.54 28.52
N GLU A 260 14.63 -12.45 29.27
CA GLU A 260 14.04 -12.51 30.62
C GLU A 260 12.57 -12.96 30.61
N LEU A 261 11.80 -12.52 29.60
CA LEU A 261 10.43 -12.95 29.43
C LEU A 261 10.34 -14.45 29.08
N GLN A 262 11.20 -14.93 28.18
CA GLN A 262 11.28 -16.37 27.83
C GLN A 262 11.69 -17.24 29.02
N GLU A 263 12.67 -16.81 29.83
CA GLU A 263 13.14 -17.56 31.00
C GLU A 263 12.03 -17.72 32.05
N LYS A 264 11.21 -16.68 32.25
CA LYS A 264 10.17 -16.67 33.29
C LYS A 264 8.82 -17.17 32.79
N PHE A 265 8.54 -17.05 31.50
CA PHE A 265 7.31 -17.51 30.87
C PHE A 265 7.58 -18.46 29.68
N PRO A 266 8.27 -19.60 29.90
CA PRO A 266 8.71 -20.48 28.81
C PRO A 266 7.55 -21.18 28.07
N ASN A 267 6.36 -21.22 28.69
CA ASN A 267 5.18 -21.86 28.12
C ASN A 267 4.27 -20.88 27.36
N ASP A 268 4.52 -19.57 27.44
CA ASP A 268 3.71 -18.59 26.72
C ASP A 268 4.10 -18.61 25.23
N ALA A 269 3.12 -18.85 24.36
CA ALA A 269 3.36 -18.89 22.92
C ALA A 269 3.73 -17.51 22.35
N LEU A 270 3.24 -16.45 22.97
CA LEU A 270 3.32 -15.07 22.48
C LEU A 270 3.63 -14.10 23.61
N ARG A 271 4.38 -13.05 23.27
CA ARG A 271 4.52 -11.84 24.08
C ARG A 271 3.39 -10.89 23.74
N ALA A 272 2.47 -10.70 24.68
CA ALA A 272 1.43 -9.68 24.63
C ALA A 272 1.18 -9.20 26.07
N GLY A 273 0.85 -7.94 26.27
CA GLY A 273 0.62 -7.42 27.61
C GLY A 273 0.78 -5.92 27.71
N ILE A 274 0.93 -5.44 28.94
CA ILE A 274 1.12 -4.03 29.24
C ILE A 274 2.43 -3.87 30.00
N MET A 275 3.17 -2.84 29.68
CA MET A 275 4.34 -2.43 30.42
C MET A 275 4.10 -1.06 31.05
N GLU A 276 4.45 -0.95 32.31
CA GLU A 276 4.37 0.26 33.11
C GLU A 276 5.79 0.70 33.46
N ILE A 277 6.14 1.94 33.12
CA ILE A 277 7.44 2.52 33.48
C ILE A 277 7.36 3.01 34.93
N GLU A 278 8.13 2.38 35.83
CA GLU A 278 8.17 2.74 37.25
C GLU A 278 9.27 3.75 37.57
N ASP A 279 10.47 3.59 36.97
CA ASP A 279 11.63 4.43 37.23
C ASP A 279 12.57 4.44 36.01
N LEU A 280 13.10 5.62 35.65
CA LEU A 280 14.06 5.81 34.57
C LEU A 280 15.17 6.77 35.03
N LYS A 281 16.42 6.34 34.89
CA LYS A 281 17.58 7.13 35.30
C LYS A 281 18.61 7.15 34.18
N VAL A 282 18.92 8.34 33.69
CA VAL A 282 20.00 8.55 32.72
C VAL A 282 21.30 8.80 33.48
N ILE A 283 22.33 8.03 33.14
CA ILE A 283 23.65 8.09 33.76
C ILE A 283 24.66 8.56 32.72
N ASP A 284 25.38 9.62 33.07
CA ASP A 284 26.45 10.21 32.26
C ASP A 284 27.83 9.56 32.55
N ALA A 285 28.78 9.76 31.64
CA ALA A 285 30.20 9.43 31.76
C ALA A 285 30.86 9.86 33.08
N TYR A 286 30.43 10.97 33.69
CA TYR A 286 30.96 11.42 34.98
C TYR A 286 30.20 10.87 36.19
N GLY A 287 29.23 9.97 35.98
CA GLY A 287 28.41 9.37 37.04
C GLY A 287 27.32 10.29 37.58
N GLN A 288 27.01 11.37 36.88
CA GLN A 288 25.83 12.19 37.16
C GLN A 288 24.57 11.42 36.78
N ILE A 289 23.52 11.55 37.60
CA ILE A 289 22.26 10.84 37.43
C ILE A 289 21.16 11.86 37.20
N LEU A 290 20.43 11.72 36.10
CA LEU A 290 19.18 12.42 35.83
C LEU A 290 18.04 11.42 36.03
N GLU A 291 17.30 11.58 37.12
CA GLU A 291 16.07 10.83 37.37
C GLU A 291 14.93 11.50 36.61
N ILE A 292 14.20 10.73 35.81
CA ILE A 292 13.04 11.21 35.06
C ILE A 292 11.81 10.99 35.96
N ASP A 293 11.24 12.08 36.47
CA ASP A 293 10.03 12.03 37.28
C ASP A 293 8.81 12.43 36.42
N PRO A 294 7.93 11.49 36.08
CA PRO A 294 6.76 11.73 35.23
C PRO A 294 5.75 12.69 35.87
N THR A 295 5.88 13.00 37.16
CA THR A 295 5.04 14.00 37.84
C THR A 295 5.47 15.45 37.56
N ILE A 296 6.68 15.67 37.00
CA ILE A 296 7.19 16.99 36.65
C ILE A 296 6.76 17.36 35.22
N PRO A 297 6.11 18.53 35.00
CA PRO A 297 5.75 19.00 33.67
C PRO A 297 6.98 19.06 32.75
N GLY A 298 6.87 18.46 31.55
CA GLY A 298 7.95 18.38 30.57
C GLY A 298 8.88 17.16 30.71
N GLN A 299 8.71 16.34 31.75
CA GLN A 299 9.39 15.03 31.91
C GLN A 299 8.44 13.83 31.75
N LYS A 300 7.21 14.10 31.32
CA LYS A 300 6.21 13.08 31.06
C LYS A 300 6.56 12.31 29.79
N PRO A 301 6.62 10.97 29.82
CA PRO A 301 6.87 10.18 28.62
C PRO A 301 5.70 10.30 27.64
N SER A 302 6.03 10.52 26.37
CA SER A 302 5.09 10.36 25.26
C SER A 302 5.12 8.91 24.78
N ILE A 303 3.96 8.32 24.57
CA ILE A 303 3.81 6.95 24.06
C ILE A 303 3.49 7.06 22.57
N ALA A 304 4.09 6.21 21.75
CA ALA A 304 3.78 6.19 20.32
C ALA A 304 2.35 5.68 20.11
N LEU A 305 1.62 6.26 19.13
CA LEU A 305 0.24 5.91 18.80
C LEU A 305 0.02 4.39 18.63
N SER A 306 1.00 3.68 18.07
CA SER A 306 0.96 2.23 17.87
C SER A 306 1.04 1.40 19.16
N MET A 307 1.41 2.02 20.29
CA MET A 307 1.55 1.42 21.61
C MET A 307 0.58 2.00 22.64
N GLU A 308 -0.27 2.95 22.22
CA GLU A 308 -1.30 3.53 23.08
C GLU A 308 -2.44 2.55 23.37
N THR A 309 -3.16 2.80 24.46
CA THR A 309 -4.35 2.05 24.82
C THR A 309 -5.59 2.82 24.35
N ARG A 310 -6.49 2.18 23.59
CA ARG A 310 -7.67 2.82 22.94
C ARG A 310 -8.66 3.52 23.89
N ASN A 311 -8.50 3.39 25.20
CA ASN A 311 -9.53 3.73 26.20
C ASN A 311 -9.07 4.69 27.29
N GLN A 312 -8.15 5.62 27.00
CA GLN A 312 -7.81 6.62 28.00
C GLN A 312 -8.55 7.93 27.75
N ASP A 313 -9.60 8.14 28.55
CA ASP A 313 -9.83 9.44 29.17
C ASP A 313 -8.46 9.99 29.60
N ASP A 314 -8.21 11.27 29.32
CA ASP A 314 -7.00 12.09 29.48
C ASP A 314 -6.15 11.93 30.77
N SER A 315 -6.46 10.98 31.66
CA SER A 315 -5.63 10.50 32.76
C SER A 315 -4.42 9.67 32.31
N GLU A 316 -3.49 10.37 31.66
CA GLU A 316 -2.04 10.27 31.78
C GLU A 316 -1.49 9.10 32.63
N ARG A 317 -1.13 7.96 32.00
CA ARG A 317 -0.35 6.90 32.67
C ARG A 317 0.87 6.47 31.85
N ASN A 318 1.93 6.10 32.56
CA ASN A 318 3.19 5.56 32.05
C ASN A 318 3.06 4.11 31.53
N GLU A 319 1.88 3.74 31.02
CA GLU A 319 1.51 2.39 30.64
C GLU A 319 1.42 2.29 29.12
N PHE A 320 2.14 1.35 28.50
CA PHE A 320 2.12 1.14 27.06
C PHE A 320 1.83 -0.32 26.70
N LEU A 321 1.16 -0.51 25.57
CA LEU A 321 0.64 -1.79 25.11
C LEU A 321 1.68 -2.54 24.27
N LEU A 322 1.93 -3.79 24.63
CA LEU A 322 2.63 -4.75 23.80
C LEU A 322 1.64 -5.60 23.01
N LYS A 323 1.60 -5.36 21.69
CA LYS A 323 0.87 -6.19 20.75
C LYS A 323 1.46 -7.61 20.68
N PRO A 324 0.65 -8.63 20.33
CA PRO A 324 1.10 -10.02 20.24
C PRO A 324 2.28 -10.19 19.28
N ARG A 325 3.40 -10.75 19.78
CA ARG A 325 4.60 -11.10 19.00
C ARG A 325 5.14 -12.47 19.39
N ILE A 326 5.66 -13.25 18.44
CA ILE A 326 6.36 -14.51 18.72
C ILE A 326 7.72 -14.17 19.35
N GLN A 327 8.05 -14.83 20.45
CA GLN A 327 9.31 -14.62 21.16
C GLN A 327 10.49 -15.34 20.51
N GLN A 328 10.23 -16.50 19.89
CA GLN A 328 11.24 -17.28 19.16
C GLN A 328 11.52 -16.68 17.79
N GLY A 329 12.71 -16.93 17.24
CA GLY A 329 13.03 -16.55 15.87
C GLY A 329 12.02 -17.20 14.92
N ALA A 330 11.34 -16.41 14.10
CA ALA A 330 10.33 -16.91 13.18
C ALA A 330 10.36 -16.10 11.88
N ARG A 331 9.95 -16.72 10.78
CA ARG A 331 9.79 -16.05 9.49
C ARG A 331 8.54 -16.52 8.78
N LEU A 332 7.88 -15.57 8.12
CA LEU A 332 6.80 -15.87 7.20
C LEU A 332 7.41 -16.17 5.83
N LYS A 333 7.35 -17.43 5.43
CA LYS A 333 7.85 -17.88 4.14
C LYS A 333 6.71 -17.89 3.15
N PHE A 334 6.67 -16.87 2.31
CA PHE A 334 5.78 -16.77 1.17
C PHE A 334 6.60 -16.91 -0.11
N GLN A 335 6.30 -17.93 -0.91
CA GLN A 335 7.10 -18.30 -2.09
C GLN A 335 6.22 -18.66 -3.27
N LEU A 336 6.57 -18.13 -4.44
CA LEU A 336 6.03 -18.57 -5.72
C LEU A 336 6.61 -19.93 -6.09
N LEU A 337 5.76 -20.81 -6.60
CA LEU A 337 6.10 -22.17 -7.01
C LEU A 337 6.01 -22.29 -8.52
N SER A 338 6.71 -23.26 -9.11
CA SER A 338 6.60 -23.56 -10.54
C SER A 338 5.17 -23.96 -10.91
N SER A 339 4.68 -23.49 -12.06
CA SER A 339 3.37 -23.86 -12.62
C SER A 339 3.25 -25.37 -12.91
N ASP A 340 4.39 -26.04 -13.14
CA ASP A 340 4.45 -27.43 -13.58
C ASP A 340 4.72 -28.41 -12.41
N ASP A 341 5.34 -27.93 -11.32
CA ASP A 341 5.71 -28.74 -10.15
C ASP A 341 5.71 -27.92 -8.85
N ASP A 342 4.69 -28.17 -8.02
CA ASP A 342 4.46 -27.55 -6.72
C ASP A 342 5.61 -27.76 -5.69
N THR A 343 6.55 -28.68 -5.94
CA THR A 343 7.70 -28.90 -5.05
C THR A 343 8.87 -27.97 -5.36
N THR A 344 8.85 -27.33 -6.53
CA THR A 344 9.95 -26.49 -7.02
C THR A 344 9.61 -25.01 -6.89
N PRO A 345 10.47 -24.20 -6.24
CA PRO A 345 10.31 -22.75 -6.26
C PRO A 345 10.43 -22.20 -7.69
N ALA A 346 9.65 -21.17 -7.98
CA ALA A 346 9.80 -20.39 -9.21
C ALA A 346 11.16 -19.69 -9.24
N ASN A 347 11.73 -19.54 -10.44
CA ASN A 347 13.01 -18.87 -10.62
C ASN A 347 13.02 -18.07 -11.93
N ALA A 348 13.82 -17.00 -11.96
CA ALA A 348 14.09 -16.22 -13.16
C ALA A 348 15.30 -16.80 -13.89
N GLY A 349 15.18 -18.02 -14.40
CA GLY A 349 16.16 -18.56 -15.34
C GLY A 349 16.06 -17.80 -16.66
N THR A 350 17.18 -17.32 -17.18
CA THR A 350 17.26 -16.83 -18.56
C THR A 350 17.95 -17.88 -19.41
N GLU A 351 17.66 -17.93 -20.72
CA GLU A 351 18.30 -18.86 -21.66
C GLU A 351 19.84 -18.71 -21.68
N ASP A 352 20.36 -17.57 -21.22
CA ASP A 352 21.79 -17.27 -21.10
C ASP A 352 22.49 -17.97 -19.92
N MET A 353 21.73 -18.52 -18.96
CA MET A 353 22.29 -19.28 -17.84
C MET A 353 22.33 -20.77 -18.14
N ALA A 354 23.46 -21.24 -18.66
CA ALA A 354 23.68 -22.66 -18.95
C ALA A 354 23.45 -23.56 -17.72
N GLY A 355 22.39 -24.38 -17.77
CA GLY A 355 22.05 -25.36 -16.73
C GLY A 355 20.95 -24.95 -15.75
N VAL A 356 20.36 -23.75 -15.90
CA VAL A 356 19.19 -23.31 -15.12
C VAL A 356 17.94 -23.33 -16.01
N THR A 357 17.00 -24.22 -15.72
CA THR A 357 15.68 -24.20 -16.37
C THR A 357 14.81 -23.14 -15.69
N ALA A 358 14.32 -22.19 -16.50
CA ALA A 358 13.36 -21.18 -16.04
C ALA A 358 12.06 -21.85 -15.60
N ASN A 359 11.66 -21.62 -14.35
CA ASN A 359 10.39 -22.10 -13.82
C ASN A 359 9.49 -20.90 -13.56
N THR A 360 8.52 -20.69 -14.45
CA THR A 360 7.48 -19.66 -14.26
C THR A 360 6.46 -20.12 -13.23
N PRO A 361 5.97 -19.23 -12.35
CA PRO A 361 4.86 -19.53 -11.47
C PRO A 361 3.49 -19.37 -12.12
N VAL A 362 3.44 -18.84 -13.35
CA VAL A 362 2.20 -18.54 -14.05
C VAL A 362 1.62 -19.82 -14.67
N CYS A 363 0.41 -20.18 -14.25
CA CYS A 363 -0.36 -21.28 -14.81
C CYS A 363 -1.04 -20.90 -16.12
N ALA A 364 -1.68 -19.72 -16.15
CA ALA A 364 -2.44 -19.20 -17.27
C ALA A 364 -2.66 -17.69 -17.08
N PHE A 365 -3.02 -17.00 -18.17
CA PHE A 365 -3.51 -15.63 -18.13
C PHE A 365 -5.00 -15.58 -18.44
N LEU A 366 -5.72 -14.74 -17.72
CA LEU A 366 -7.13 -14.45 -17.93
C LEU A 366 -7.26 -13.02 -18.41
N LEU A 367 -8.17 -12.78 -19.33
CA LEU A 367 -8.48 -11.45 -19.82
C LEU A 367 -9.99 -11.24 -19.72
N PRO A 368 -10.45 -10.37 -18.81
CA PRO A 368 -11.86 -10.00 -18.71
C PRO A 368 -12.32 -9.29 -20.00
N ASP A 369 -13.36 -9.84 -20.64
CA ASP A 369 -14.04 -9.21 -21.77
C ASP A 369 -15.41 -8.67 -21.31
N HIS A 370 -15.47 -7.36 -21.09
CA HIS A 370 -16.68 -6.65 -20.67
C HIS A 370 -17.68 -6.43 -21.80
N ILE A 371 -17.27 -6.55 -23.06
CA ILE A 371 -18.16 -6.44 -24.23
C ILE A 371 -19.02 -7.69 -24.32
N GLU A 372 -18.40 -8.87 -24.12
CA GLU A 372 -19.08 -10.15 -24.24
C GLU A 372 -19.57 -10.75 -22.92
N TRP A 373 -19.20 -10.17 -21.76
CA TRP A 373 -19.32 -10.80 -20.45
C TRP A 373 -18.69 -12.19 -20.44
N ALA A 374 -17.46 -12.23 -20.94
CA ALA A 374 -16.66 -13.43 -21.09
C ALA A 374 -15.31 -13.25 -20.40
N MET A 375 -14.62 -14.36 -20.22
CA MET A 375 -13.25 -14.40 -19.73
C MET A 375 -12.42 -15.21 -20.72
N GLU A 376 -11.58 -14.51 -21.49
CA GLU A 376 -10.63 -15.15 -22.39
C GLU A 376 -9.49 -15.77 -21.57
N VAL A 377 -9.01 -16.92 -22.03
CA VAL A 377 -8.00 -17.73 -21.35
C VAL A 377 -6.84 -17.97 -22.31
N PHE A 378 -5.66 -17.62 -21.84
CA PHE A 378 -4.38 -17.82 -22.51
C PHE A 378 -3.50 -18.74 -21.67
N ASP A 379 -2.64 -19.52 -22.31
CA ASP A 379 -1.68 -20.34 -21.58
C ASP A 379 -0.52 -19.51 -21.00
N LYS A 380 0.41 -20.18 -20.30
CA LYS A 380 1.59 -19.54 -19.72
C LYS A 380 2.52 -18.83 -20.71
N ASN A 381 2.40 -19.11 -22.02
CA ASN A 381 3.17 -18.45 -23.07
C ASN A 381 2.38 -17.34 -23.78
N GLY A 382 1.14 -17.07 -23.38
CA GLY A 382 0.25 -16.10 -24.01
C GLY A 382 -0.49 -16.64 -25.25
N ASP A 383 -0.48 -17.94 -25.51
CA ASP A 383 -1.26 -18.53 -26.60
C ASP A 383 -2.75 -18.63 -26.23
N ALA A 384 -3.64 -18.15 -27.10
CA ALA A 384 -5.08 -18.22 -26.90
C ALA A 384 -5.58 -19.68 -26.84
N ARG A 385 -6.32 -20.03 -25.78
CA ARG A 385 -6.87 -21.37 -25.55
C ARG A 385 -8.38 -21.43 -25.73
N GLY A 386 -9.06 -20.36 -25.34
CA GLY A 386 -10.50 -20.20 -25.53
C GLY A 386 -11.07 -19.16 -24.59
N GLN A 387 -12.39 -19.16 -24.46
CA GLN A 387 -13.10 -18.24 -23.59
C GLN A 387 -14.21 -18.94 -22.82
N LEU A 388 -14.41 -18.52 -21.58
CA LEU A 388 -15.54 -18.88 -20.77
C LEU A 388 -16.59 -17.76 -20.87
N ARG A 389 -17.79 -18.08 -21.34
CA ARG A 389 -18.86 -17.08 -21.51
C ARG A 389 -20.18 -17.56 -20.96
N VAL A 390 -21.11 -16.64 -20.77
CA VAL A 390 -22.50 -16.97 -20.45
C VAL A 390 -23.21 -17.54 -21.70
N ALA A 391 -23.91 -18.66 -21.54
CA ALA A 391 -24.54 -19.37 -22.65
C ALA A 391 -25.68 -18.55 -23.29
N GLU A 392 -26.54 -17.96 -22.45
CA GLU A 392 -27.69 -17.14 -22.82
C GLU A 392 -27.54 -15.77 -22.18
N ARG A 393 -27.12 -14.79 -22.98
CA ARG A 393 -26.89 -13.42 -22.54
C ARG A 393 -28.19 -12.63 -22.57
N THR A 394 -28.38 -11.75 -21.58
CA THR A 394 -29.46 -10.78 -21.60
C THR A 394 -29.00 -9.42 -21.10
N TRP A 395 -29.40 -8.37 -21.82
CA TRP A 395 -29.13 -6.99 -21.43
C TRP A 395 -30.16 -6.46 -20.43
N GLU A 396 -31.29 -7.17 -20.25
CA GLU A 396 -32.41 -6.76 -19.39
C GLU A 396 -32.05 -6.69 -17.90
N HIS A 397 -30.94 -7.33 -17.50
CA HIS A 397 -30.48 -7.41 -16.11
C HIS A 397 -29.48 -6.31 -15.73
N GLY A 398 -29.38 -5.23 -16.52
CA GLY A 398 -28.64 -4.03 -16.12
C GLY A 398 -27.14 -4.25 -15.92
N GLY A 399 -26.54 -5.19 -16.66
CA GLY A 399 -25.11 -5.49 -16.62
C GLY A 399 -24.75 -6.78 -15.87
N ILE A 400 -25.65 -7.30 -15.02
CA ILE A 400 -25.47 -8.61 -14.37
C ILE A 400 -25.89 -9.72 -15.33
N GLN A 401 -25.09 -10.78 -15.44
CA GLN A 401 -25.46 -11.96 -16.21
C GLN A 401 -25.87 -13.12 -15.30
N LYS A 402 -26.84 -13.91 -15.77
CA LYS A 402 -27.36 -15.10 -15.10
C LYS A 402 -27.22 -16.32 -16.01
N GLY A 403 -27.31 -17.52 -15.43
CA GLY A 403 -27.37 -18.78 -16.18
C GLY A 403 -26.03 -19.49 -16.35
N ARG A 404 -26.08 -20.61 -17.06
CA ARG A 404 -24.92 -21.50 -17.23
C ARG A 404 -23.82 -20.91 -18.09
N LEU A 405 -22.59 -21.34 -17.81
CA LEU A 405 -21.42 -21.00 -18.61
C LEU A 405 -21.21 -22.02 -19.74
N ALA A 406 -20.61 -21.54 -20.83
CA ALA A 406 -20.18 -22.33 -21.96
C ALA A 406 -18.72 -22.03 -22.27
N TRP A 407 -17.97 -23.07 -22.61
CA TRP A 407 -16.60 -22.96 -23.09
C TRP A 407 -16.60 -22.92 -24.62
N ASP A 408 -16.06 -21.85 -25.19
CA ASP A 408 -15.78 -21.75 -26.62
C ASP A 408 -14.26 -21.81 -26.84
N PRO A 409 -13.76 -22.64 -27.78
CA PRO A 409 -12.34 -22.67 -28.11
C PRO A 409 -11.86 -21.38 -28.76
N ALA A 410 -10.55 -21.12 -28.70
CA ALA A 410 -9.96 -20.00 -29.41
C ALA A 410 -10.22 -20.11 -30.93
N PRO A 411 -10.48 -18.99 -31.61
CA PRO A 411 -10.59 -18.97 -33.07
C PRO A 411 -9.35 -19.60 -33.72
N GLY A 412 -9.55 -20.42 -34.75
CA GLY A 412 -8.46 -21.17 -35.38
C GLY A 412 -8.16 -22.55 -34.77
N SER A 413 -8.71 -22.87 -33.59
CA SER A 413 -8.59 -24.20 -32.98
C SER A 413 -9.81 -25.07 -33.30
N GLU A 414 -9.59 -26.33 -33.69
CA GLU A 414 -10.66 -27.32 -33.85
C GLU A 414 -10.85 -28.10 -32.56
N THR A 415 -11.94 -27.84 -31.85
CA THR A 415 -12.35 -28.65 -30.70
C THR A 415 -13.75 -29.23 -30.89
N GLY A 416 -13.99 -30.36 -30.22
CA GLY A 416 -15.31 -30.98 -30.19
C GLY A 416 -16.31 -30.14 -29.38
N ILE A 417 -17.57 -30.11 -29.83
CA ILE A 417 -18.67 -29.45 -29.10
C ILE A 417 -18.76 -30.05 -27.68
N GLY A 418 -18.77 -29.19 -26.67
CA GLY A 418 -18.89 -29.59 -25.27
C GLY A 418 -17.60 -30.12 -24.63
N GLN A 419 -16.44 -29.80 -25.22
CA GLN A 419 -15.17 -30.02 -24.51
C GLN A 419 -15.08 -29.16 -23.25
N LEU A 420 -14.41 -29.72 -22.25
CA LEU A 420 -14.04 -28.99 -21.04
C LEU A 420 -12.92 -27.98 -21.33
N PRO A 421 -12.84 -26.88 -20.56
CA PRO A 421 -11.74 -25.93 -20.59
C PRO A 421 -10.37 -26.61 -20.51
N ASN A 422 -9.43 -26.09 -21.32
CA ASN A 422 -8.05 -26.56 -21.38
C ASN A 422 -7.12 -25.39 -21.68
N SER A 423 -6.57 -24.82 -20.62
CA SER A 423 -5.51 -23.81 -20.60
C SER A 423 -4.11 -24.39 -20.85
N GLY A 424 -3.95 -25.72 -20.75
CA GLY A 424 -2.65 -26.39 -20.78
C GLY A 424 -1.99 -26.52 -19.39
N ASN A 425 -2.64 -26.04 -18.32
CA ASN A 425 -2.18 -26.21 -16.94
C ASN A 425 -3.27 -26.85 -16.05
N PRO A 426 -2.96 -27.93 -15.30
CA PRO A 426 -3.96 -28.63 -14.49
C PRO A 426 -4.67 -27.77 -13.42
N SER A 427 -3.96 -26.83 -12.79
CA SER A 427 -4.53 -25.99 -11.73
C SER A 427 -5.49 -24.95 -12.31
N ALA A 428 -5.10 -24.30 -13.40
CA ALA A 428 -6.00 -23.38 -14.12
C ALA A 428 -7.21 -24.12 -14.72
N ASP A 429 -7.02 -25.33 -15.24
CA ASP A 429 -8.11 -26.17 -15.74
C ASP A 429 -9.07 -26.58 -14.62
N ALA A 430 -8.56 -26.94 -13.44
CA ALA A 430 -9.39 -27.27 -12.29
C ALA A 430 -10.28 -26.09 -11.86
N PHE A 431 -9.70 -24.88 -11.84
CA PHE A 431 -10.44 -23.63 -11.59
C PHE A 431 -11.54 -23.39 -12.64
N LEU A 432 -11.22 -23.41 -13.93
CA LEU A 432 -12.18 -23.16 -15.01
C LEU A 432 -13.30 -24.20 -15.05
N ASN A 433 -12.95 -25.47 -14.83
CA ASN A 433 -13.94 -26.54 -14.73
C ASN A 433 -14.86 -26.36 -13.52
N LYS A 434 -14.35 -25.86 -12.40
CA LYS A 434 -15.16 -25.60 -11.22
C LYS A 434 -16.18 -24.49 -11.45
N LEU A 435 -15.81 -23.42 -12.16
CA LEU A 435 -16.76 -22.36 -12.55
C LEU A 435 -17.90 -22.91 -13.42
N LEU A 436 -17.58 -23.79 -14.39
CA LEU A 436 -18.61 -24.45 -15.20
C LEU A 436 -19.56 -25.30 -14.34
N GLU A 437 -19.01 -26.14 -13.45
CA GLU A 437 -19.80 -26.97 -12.54
C GLU A 437 -20.73 -26.12 -11.67
N MET A 438 -20.21 -25.06 -11.05
CA MET A 438 -20.99 -24.14 -10.22
C MET A 438 -22.08 -23.43 -11.02
N SER A 439 -21.81 -23.03 -12.26
CA SER A 439 -22.82 -22.38 -13.11
C SER A 439 -24.01 -23.28 -13.42
N ILE A 440 -23.78 -24.58 -13.62
CA ILE A 440 -24.84 -25.56 -13.85
C ILE A 440 -25.65 -25.75 -12.56
N GLN A 441 -24.98 -25.82 -11.41
CA GLN A 441 -25.65 -25.95 -10.12
C GLN A 441 -26.49 -24.71 -9.79
N ASN A 442 -25.96 -23.50 -10.03
CA ASN A 442 -26.69 -22.24 -9.80
C ASN A 442 -27.92 -22.12 -10.72
N GLU A 443 -27.84 -22.54 -11.98
CA GLU A 443 -28.99 -22.55 -12.89
C GLU A 443 -30.13 -23.44 -12.37
N VAL A 444 -29.81 -24.54 -11.69
CA VAL A 444 -30.81 -25.47 -11.14
C VAL A 444 -31.37 -24.97 -9.80
N ASP A 445 -30.51 -24.54 -8.89
CA ASP A 445 -30.90 -24.22 -7.52
C ASP A 445 -31.46 -22.80 -7.39
N ASN A 446 -30.83 -21.83 -8.04
CA ASN A 446 -31.07 -20.39 -7.86
C ASN A 446 -30.93 -19.61 -9.19
N PRO A 447 -31.80 -19.87 -10.20
CA PRO A 447 -31.67 -19.25 -11.52
C PRO A 447 -31.83 -17.73 -11.54
N GLU A 448 -32.41 -17.16 -10.47
CA GLU A 448 -32.64 -15.72 -10.34
C GLU A 448 -31.46 -14.95 -9.75
N VAL A 449 -30.44 -15.64 -9.20
CA VAL A 449 -29.25 -15.03 -8.63
C VAL A 449 -28.25 -14.70 -9.74
N GLU A 450 -27.39 -13.72 -9.50
CA GLU A 450 -26.24 -13.43 -10.34
C GLU A 450 -25.41 -14.71 -10.60
N GLY A 451 -24.92 -14.89 -11.83
CA GLY A 451 -24.08 -16.04 -12.17
C GLY A 451 -22.65 -15.92 -11.65
N VAL A 452 -22.02 -17.06 -11.37
CA VAL A 452 -20.66 -17.14 -10.81
C VAL A 452 -19.59 -16.37 -11.61
N LEU A 453 -19.66 -16.36 -12.94
CA LEU A 453 -18.71 -15.58 -13.76
C LEU A 453 -18.97 -14.09 -13.66
N SER A 454 -20.24 -13.68 -13.64
CA SER A 454 -20.62 -12.27 -13.52
C SER A 454 -20.13 -11.68 -12.20
N SER A 455 -20.32 -12.42 -11.09
CA SER A 455 -19.85 -11.99 -9.78
C SER A 455 -18.31 -11.94 -9.68
N LEU A 456 -17.61 -12.91 -10.28
CA LEU A 456 -16.14 -12.89 -10.35
C LEU A 456 -15.60 -11.71 -11.17
N LEU A 457 -16.17 -11.44 -12.35
CA LEU A 457 -15.74 -10.31 -13.19
C LEU A 457 -15.96 -8.98 -12.46
N ARG A 458 -17.11 -8.80 -11.80
CA ARG A 458 -17.38 -7.61 -10.97
C ARG A 458 -16.40 -7.47 -9.80
N ALA A 459 -16.02 -8.58 -9.15
CA ALA A 459 -15.04 -8.57 -8.07
C ALA A 459 -13.67 -8.08 -8.60
N ILE A 460 -13.20 -8.66 -9.70
CA ILE A 460 -11.94 -8.29 -10.36
C ILE A 460 -11.93 -6.81 -10.73
N ASP A 461 -12.99 -6.33 -11.39
CA ASP A 461 -13.07 -4.95 -11.86
C ASP A 461 -13.04 -3.96 -10.70
N THR A 462 -13.84 -4.22 -9.66
CA THR A 462 -13.92 -3.32 -8.50
C THR A 462 -12.58 -3.27 -7.78
N THR A 463 -11.91 -4.40 -7.58
CA THR A 463 -10.58 -4.42 -6.96
C THR A 463 -9.54 -3.68 -7.81
N TYR A 464 -9.58 -3.81 -9.15
CA TYR A 464 -8.68 -3.05 -10.02
C TYR A 464 -8.90 -1.55 -9.94
N TRP A 465 -10.15 -1.09 -9.82
CA TRP A 465 -10.47 0.34 -9.66
C TRP A 465 -9.88 0.93 -8.37
N ASP A 466 -9.80 0.15 -7.30
CA ASP A 466 -9.22 0.62 -6.03
C ASP A 466 -7.70 0.49 -5.97
N MET A 467 -7.14 -0.64 -6.44
CA MET A 467 -5.71 -0.92 -6.30
C MET A 467 -4.84 -0.23 -7.37
N ASP A 468 -5.36 -0.10 -8.58
CA ASP A 468 -4.59 0.39 -9.72
C ASP A 468 -5.53 1.17 -10.66
N PRO A 469 -6.12 2.30 -10.27
CA PRO A 469 -7.08 3.01 -11.12
C PRO A 469 -6.51 3.38 -12.50
N PHE A 470 -5.21 3.68 -12.58
CA PHE A 470 -4.56 4.20 -13.78
C PHE A 470 -3.81 3.15 -14.61
N GLY A 471 -3.51 1.98 -14.06
CA GLY A 471 -2.81 0.93 -14.79
C GLY A 471 -1.32 1.23 -14.86
N LYS A 472 -0.59 0.94 -13.79
CA LYS A 472 0.90 1.04 -13.73
C LYS A 472 1.63 0.18 -14.77
N GLY A 473 0.89 -0.54 -15.61
CA GLY A 473 1.38 -1.46 -16.63
C GLY A 473 1.92 -0.82 -17.91
N GLY A 474 1.89 0.50 -18.03
CA GLY A 474 2.30 1.23 -19.23
C GLY A 474 1.20 1.29 -20.30
N ASP A 475 1.29 2.32 -21.14
CA ASP A 475 0.35 2.64 -22.22
C ASP A 475 0.30 1.60 -23.37
N ASP A 476 1.13 0.55 -23.30
CA ASP A 476 1.39 -0.38 -24.41
C ASP A 476 0.33 -1.47 -24.61
N ILE A 477 -0.72 -1.52 -23.77
CA ILE A 477 -1.79 -2.52 -23.88
C ILE A 477 -3.11 -1.82 -24.19
N PRO A 478 -3.96 -2.34 -25.10
CA PRO A 478 -5.31 -1.83 -25.35
C PRO A 478 -6.30 -2.04 -24.19
N SER A 479 -5.88 -1.77 -22.95
CA SER A 479 -6.67 -1.79 -21.70
C SER A 479 -7.88 -0.84 -21.71
N MET A 480 -7.97 0.04 -22.70
CA MET A 480 -9.12 0.93 -22.91
C MET A 480 -10.37 0.19 -23.45
N PHE A 481 -10.20 -0.92 -24.18
CA PHE A 481 -11.32 -1.69 -24.76
C PHE A 481 -11.61 -3.02 -24.04
N MET A 482 -10.68 -3.48 -23.22
CA MET A 482 -10.72 -4.77 -22.53
C MET A 482 -10.30 -4.61 -21.08
N GLY A 483 -10.68 -5.57 -20.24
CA GLY A 483 -10.14 -5.64 -18.89
C GLY A 483 -8.63 -5.86 -18.91
N ARG A 484 -7.99 -5.75 -17.75
CA ARG A 484 -6.56 -5.95 -17.63
C ARG A 484 -6.21 -7.44 -17.53
N PRO A 485 -5.06 -7.88 -18.07
CA PRO A 485 -4.62 -9.25 -17.92
C PRO A 485 -4.42 -9.63 -16.45
N VAL A 486 -4.99 -10.76 -16.05
CA VAL A 486 -4.86 -11.37 -14.72
C VAL A 486 -4.03 -12.64 -14.84
N ALA A 487 -2.98 -12.76 -14.03
CA ALA A 487 -2.17 -13.98 -13.96
C ALA A 487 -2.72 -14.93 -12.89
N ILE A 488 -2.91 -16.20 -13.27
CA ILE A 488 -3.11 -17.29 -12.31
C ILE A 488 -1.74 -17.81 -11.91
N THR A 489 -1.39 -17.75 -10.62
CA THR A 489 -0.06 -18.18 -10.15
C THR A 489 -0.14 -19.16 -8.98
N ARG A 490 0.90 -20.00 -8.84
CA ARG A 490 1.05 -20.92 -7.70
C ARG A 490 1.95 -20.31 -6.64
N ALA A 491 1.49 -20.36 -5.39
CA ALA A 491 2.26 -19.91 -4.25
C ALA A 491 2.06 -20.83 -3.05
N LYS A 492 2.98 -20.72 -2.08
CA LYS A 492 2.91 -21.41 -0.81
C LYS A 492 3.26 -20.47 0.32
N VAL A 493 2.51 -20.58 1.41
CA VAL A 493 2.76 -19.84 2.64
C VAL A 493 3.01 -20.81 3.79
N CYS A 494 4.01 -20.51 4.60
CA CYS A 494 4.36 -21.27 5.79
C CYS A 494 4.96 -20.35 6.86
N LEU A 495 4.47 -20.45 8.09
CA LEU A 495 5.10 -19.84 9.25
C LEU A 495 6.20 -20.76 9.77
N GLU A 496 7.46 -20.44 9.48
CA GLU A 496 8.61 -21.22 9.92
C GLU A 496 9.14 -20.68 11.25
N ILE A 497 9.37 -21.58 12.22
CA ILE A 497 9.98 -21.28 13.51
C ILE A 497 11.42 -21.78 13.50
N ASP A 498 12.33 -20.98 14.07
CA ASP A 498 13.73 -21.33 14.22
C ASP A 498 13.93 -22.23 15.43
N GLU A 499 14.07 -23.54 15.17
CA GLU A 499 14.28 -24.54 16.22
C GLU A 499 15.77 -24.80 16.55
N ARG A 500 16.71 -23.98 16.04
CA ARG A 500 18.16 -24.21 16.24
C ARG A 500 18.59 -24.07 17.69
N ASP A 501 18.08 -23.04 18.38
CA ASP A 501 18.45 -22.73 19.77
C ASP A 501 17.48 -23.36 20.78
N GLN A 502 16.20 -23.48 20.43
CA GLN A 502 15.16 -24.03 21.29
C GLN A 502 14.12 -24.78 20.46
N PRO A 503 13.63 -25.96 20.90
CA PRO A 503 12.52 -26.61 20.21
C PRO A 503 11.24 -25.75 20.30
N MET A 504 10.39 -25.86 19.28
CA MET A 504 9.10 -25.19 19.27
C MET A 504 8.24 -25.62 20.46
N ASN A 505 7.71 -24.64 21.19
CA ASN A 505 6.79 -24.84 22.30
C ASN A 505 5.50 -25.54 21.81
N ASP A 506 4.97 -26.50 22.58
CA ASP A 506 3.74 -27.21 22.24
C ASP A 506 2.52 -26.29 22.15
N GLU A 507 2.47 -25.21 22.94
CA GLU A 507 1.41 -24.20 22.84
C GLU A 507 1.54 -23.36 21.58
N LEU A 508 2.76 -23.01 21.18
CA LEU A 508 3.01 -22.34 19.91
C LEU A 508 2.61 -23.23 18.72
N ARG A 509 2.93 -24.53 18.77
CA ARG A 509 2.56 -25.51 17.72
C ARG A 509 1.04 -25.65 17.54
N LYS A 510 0.26 -25.50 18.61
CA LYS A 510 -1.21 -25.59 18.56
C LYS A 510 -1.88 -24.26 18.20
N SER A 511 -1.16 -23.15 18.37
CA SER A 511 -1.68 -21.81 18.10
C SER A 511 -2.01 -21.65 16.62
N VAL A 512 -3.14 -21.02 16.35
CA VAL A 512 -3.59 -20.67 15.01
C VAL A 512 -3.31 -19.20 14.79
N PHE A 513 -2.69 -18.89 13.66
CA PHE A 513 -2.35 -17.53 13.25
C PHE A 513 -3.17 -17.15 12.03
N GLU A 514 -3.87 -16.03 12.13
CA GLU A 514 -4.51 -15.41 10.97
C GLU A 514 -3.44 -14.70 10.14
N ILE A 515 -3.47 -14.94 8.84
CA ILE A 515 -2.60 -14.30 7.86
C ILE A 515 -3.49 -13.69 6.79
N ARG A 516 -3.39 -12.37 6.61
CA ARG A 516 -4.10 -11.62 5.58
C ARG A 516 -3.27 -11.59 4.31
N LEU A 517 -3.89 -11.91 3.17
CA LEU A 517 -3.28 -11.76 1.85
C LEU A 517 -3.90 -10.55 1.13
N GLY A 518 -3.05 -9.75 0.50
CA GLY A 518 -3.42 -8.52 -0.17
C GLY A 518 -3.62 -7.35 0.80
N ALA A 519 -3.30 -6.15 0.33
CA ALA A 519 -3.46 -4.91 1.06
C ALA A 519 -4.11 -3.84 0.18
N LEU A 520 -5.42 -3.60 0.38
CA LEU A 520 -6.18 -2.58 -0.35
C LEU A 520 -5.70 -1.15 -0.05
N SER A 521 -5.07 -0.95 1.11
CA SER A 521 -4.45 0.33 1.48
C SER A 521 -3.24 0.68 0.60
N LYS A 522 -2.71 -0.28 -0.17
CA LYS A 522 -1.51 -0.13 -0.99
C LYS A 522 -1.85 -0.19 -2.47
N ILE A 523 -1.59 0.92 -3.16
CA ILE A 523 -1.71 1.05 -4.63
C ILE A 523 -0.67 0.17 -5.37
N THR A 524 0.28 -0.45 -4.66
CA THR A 524 1.27 -1.37 -5.25
C THR A 524 0.88 -2.84 -5.12
N ASP A 525 -0.19 -3.14 -4.37
CA ASP A 525 -0.73 -4.49 -4.28
C ASP A 525 -1.52 -4.84 -5.55
N GLY A 526 -1.33 -6.04 -6.06
CA GLY A 526 -2.00 -6.54 -7.25
C GLY A 526 -2.81 -7.80 -7.02
N LEU A 527 -3.02 -8.23 -5.77
CA LEU A 527 -3.77 -9.42 -5.48
C LEU A 527 -5.28 -9.14 -5.60
N LEU A 528 -5.93 -9.81 -6.55
CA LEU A 528 -7.38 -9.70 -6.74
C LEU A 528 -8.12 -10.69 -5.83
N GLY A 529 -7.52 -11.86 -5.63
CA GLY A 529 -8.01 -12.89 -4.73
C GLY A 529 -7.27 -14.20 -4.91
N TYR A 530 -7.68 -15.22 -4.16
CA TYR A 530 -6.98 -16.50 -4.14
C TYR A 530 -7.88 -17.69 -3.75
N PHE A 531 -7.37 -18.88 -4.04
CA PHE A 531 -7.92 -20.17 -3.62
C PHE A 531 -6.95 -20.88 -2.69
N VAL A 532 -7.49 -21.66 -1.75
CA VAL A 532 -6.72 -22.35 -0.70
C VAL A 532 -6.73 -23.86 -0.93
N ASN A 533 -5.56 -24.50 -0.91
CA ASN A 533 -5.37 -25.95 -1.00
C ASN A 533 -6.08 -26.63 -2.19
N ASP A 534 -6.04 -26.00 -3.37
CA ASP A 534 -6.68 -26.50 -4.60
C ASP A 534 -8.21 -26.67 -4.48
N ASP A 535 -8.83 -26.04 -3.49
CA ASP A 535 -10.28 -25.92 -3.39
C ASP A 535 -10.76 -24.67 -4.12
N TYR A 536 -11.29 -24.87 -5.32
CA TYR A 536 -11.82 -23.81 -6.18
C TYR A 536 -13.30 -23.50 -5.93
N SER A 537 -13.89 -24.02 -4.84
CA SER A 537 -15.32 -23.81 -4.53
C SER A 537 -15.65 -22.44 -3.92
N LYS A 538 -14.66 -21.80 -3.29
CA LYS A 538 -14.76 -20.46 -2.70
C LYS A 538 -13.56 -19.62 -3.11
N PHE A 539 -13.83 -18.44 -3.63
CA PHE A 539 -12.83 -17.45 -3.98
C PHE A 539 -12.70 -16.43 -2.85
N MET A 540 -11.50 -16.36 -2.26
CA MET A 540 -11.17 -15.38 -1.23
C MET A 540 -10.81 -14.07 -1.94
N SER A 541 -11.75 -13.14 -2.00
CA SER A 541 -11.64 -11.88 -2.74
C SER A 541 -10.97 -10.81 -1.89
N VAL A 542 -9.97 -10.15 -2.43
CA VAL A 542 -9.41 -8.93 -1.83
C VAL A 542 -10.27 -7.76 -2.31
N TYR A 543 -11.34 -7.47 -1.59
CA TYR A 543 -12.39 -6.54 -2.02
C TYR A 543 -12.66 -5.48 -0.94
N PRO A 544 -12.92 -4.21 -1.31
CA PRO A 544 -13.27 -3.15 -0.36
C PRO A 544 -14.54 -3.50 0.43
N THR A 545 -14.44 -3.47 1.76
CA THR A 545 -15.55 -3.75 2.67
C THR A 545 -15.75 -2.62 3.66
N ASP A 546 -16.99 -2.44 4.10
CA ASP A 546 -17.34 -1.52 5.16
C ASP A 546 -16.81 -1.99 6.53
N VAL A 547 -17.01 -1.17 7.57
CA VAL A 547 -16.60 -1.48 8.95
C VAL A 547 -17.23 -2.76 9.53
N ASN A 548 -18.28 -3.30 8.90
CA ASN A 548 -18.95 -4.53 9.31
C ASN A 548 -18.56 -5.73 8.42
N GLY A 549 -17.62 -5.56 7.49
CA GLY A 549 -17.21 -6.59 6.53
C GLY A 549 -18.20 -6.82 5.39
N VAL A 550 -19.12 -5.87 5.16
CA VAL A 550 -20.05 -5.91 4.03
C VAL A 550 -19.35 -5.33 2.78
N PRO A 551 -19.40 -6.00 1.63
CA PRO A 551 -18.81 -5.50 0.39
C PRO A 551 -19.36 -4.13 0.01
N ASP A 552 -18.45 -3.20 -0.28
CA ASP A 552 -18.83 -1.90 -0.82
C ASP A 552 -19.53 -2.05 -2.17
N THR A 553 -20.58 -1.27 -2.38
CA THR A 553 -21.32 -1.25 -3.64
C THR A 553 -20.46 -0.59 -4.72
N PRO A 554 -20.22 -1.25 -5.88
CA PRO A 554 -19.48 -0.63 -6.98
C PRO A 554 -20.13 0.68 -7.40
N LYS A 555 -19.35 1.77 -7.50
CA LYS A 555 -19.86 3.12 -7.85
C LYS A 555 -20.62 3.17 -9.19
N LEU A 556 -20.35 2.23 -10.10
CA LEU A 556 -20.92 2.16 -11.45
C LEU A 556 -22.00 1.08 -11.64
N TYR A 557 -22.13 0.09 -10.72
CA TYR A 557 -22.97 -1.10 -10.93
C TYR A 557 -23.75 -1.54 -9.69
N GLY A 558 -25.05 -1.20 -9.67
CA GLY A 558 -26.10 -1.97 -8.99
C GLY A 558 -25.96 -2.21 -7.48
N ASP A 559 -26.62 -3.27 -7.02
CA ASP A 559 -26.64 -3.72 -5.62
C ASP A 559 -25.26 -4.25 -5.16
N ALA A 560 -25.08 -4.34 -3.83
CA ALA A 560 -23.88 -4.88 -3.21
C ALA A 560 -23.56 -6.28 -3.75
N LEU A 561 -22.28 -6.51 -4.06
CA LEU A 561 -21.82 -7.79 -4.59
C LEU A 561 -22.01 -8.87 -3.52
N SER A 562 -22.85 -9.86 -3.80
CA SER A 562 -23.14 -10.96 -2.88
C SER A 562 -23.38 -12.22 -3.68
N HIS A 563 -22.48 -13.19 -3.54
CA HIS A 563 -22.59 -14.50 -4.17
C HIS A 563 -21.88 -15.54 -3.31
N ASP A 564 -22.46 -16.74 -3.12
CA ASP A 564 -21.93 -17.81 -2.24
C ASP A 564 -20.50 -18.29 -2.61
N PHE A 565 -20.08 -18.00 -3.84
CA PHE A 565 -18.73 -18.27 -4.36
C PHE A 565 -17.68 -17.32 -3.78
N LEU A 566 -18.06 -16.10 -3.43
CA LEU A 566 -17.14 -15.05 -2.99
C LEU A 566 -17.12 -15.00 -1.46
N GLU A 567 -15.91 -14.98 -0.91
CA GLU A 567 -15.65 -14.69 0.50
C GLU A 567 -14.84 -13.40 0.56
N PHE A 568 -15.29 -12.42 1.34
CA PHE A 568 -14.71 -11.08 1.37
C PHE A 568 -13.75 -10.86 2.55
N ASP A 569 -13.48 -11.92 3.32
CA ASP A 569 -12.43 -11.95 4.33
C ASP A 569 -11.17 -12.58 3.73
N PRO A 570 -10.13 -11.79 3.38
CA PRO A 570 -8.92 -12.30 2.75
C PRO A 570 -7.92 -12.82 3.79
N THR A 571 -8.40 -13.42 4.89
CA THR A 571 -7.57 -14.04 5.92
C THR A 571 -7.57 -15.57 5.80
N ILE A 572 -6.45 -16.18 6.15
CA ILE A 572 -6.30 -17.63 6.28
C ILE A 572 -5.73 -17.98 7.65
N GLU A 573 -6.18 -19.12 8.16
CA GLU A 573 -5.64 -19.70 9.39
C GLU A 573 -4.45 -20.61 9.08
N VAL A 574 -3.30 -20.32 9.68
CA VAL A 574 -2.05 -21.09 9.52
C VAL A 574 -1.49 -21.47 10.88
N ARG A 575 -1.08 -22.73 11.02
CA ARG A 575 -0.28 -23.18 12.18
C ARG A 575 1.21 -23.15 11.86
N PRO A 576 2.09 -22.99 12.86
CA PRO A 576 3.53 -23.08 12.64
C PRO A 576 3.93 -24.41 11.99
N GLY A 577 4.73 -24.33 10.93
CA GLY A 577 5.18 -25.47 10.12
C GLY A 577 4.12 -26.08 9.19
N GLN A 578 2.88 -25.58 9.21
CA GLN A 578 1.86 -25.97 8.24
C GLN A 578 2.12 -25.25 6.92
N GLU A 579 2.24 -26.03 5.84
CA GLU A 579 2.32 -25.48 4.49
C GLU A 579 0.90 -25.36 3.92
N VAL A 580 0.54 -24.17 3.47
CA VAL A 580 -0.73 -23.88 2.80
C VAL A 580 -0.45 -23.53 1.35
N MET A 581 -1.07 -24.28 0.44
CA MET A 581 -0.94 -24.09 -1.00
C MET A 581 -1.98 -23.07 -1.46
N LEU A 582 -1.57 -22.16 -2.34
CA LEU A 582 -2.39 -21.05 -2.81
C LEU A 582 -2.35 -20.98 -4.33
N THR A 583 -3.53 -20.74 -4.93
CA THR A 583 -3.64 -20.30 -6.33
C THR A 583 -4.08 -18.84 -6.30
N LEU A 584 -3.20 -17.94 -6.74
CA LEU A 584 -3.45 -16.49 -6.70
C LEU A 584 -3.96 -16.01 -8.06
N LEU A 585 -4.93 -15.11 -8.05
CA LEU A 585 -5.30 -14.26 -9.19
C LEU A 585 -4.73 -12.88 -8.91
N MET A 586 -3.75 -12.45 -9.70
CA MET A 586 -3.04 -11.20 -9.46
C MET A 586 -2.72 -10.45 -10.76
N ASN A 587 -2.56 -9.13 -10.65
CA ASN A 587 -1.93 -8.32 -11.68
C ASN A 587 -0.45 -8.75 -11.85
N PRO A 588 -0.01 -9.20 -13.03
CA PRO A 588 1.36 -9.67 -13.23
C PRO A 588 2.43 -8.60 -13.03
N GLN A 589 2.07 -7.31 -13.15
CA GLN A 589 3.00 -6.18 -13.03
C GLN A 589 3.09 -5.62 -11.61
N SER A 590 2.24 -6.05 -10.69
CA SER A 590 2.17 -5.55 -9.32
C SER A 590 2.73 -6.54 -8.30
N SER A 591 3.03 -6.04 -7.10
CA SER A 591 3.46 -6.84 -5.96
C SER A 591 2.27 -7.46 -5.22
N VAL A 592 2.51 -8.48 -4.39
CA VAL A 592 1.50 -9.06 -3.49
C VAL A 592 2.04 -9.02 -2.07
N HIS A 593 1.26 -8.44 -1.16
CA HIS A 593 1.61 -8.35 0.24
C HIS A 593 0.91 -9.43 1.07
N VAL A 594 1.61 -9.86 2.12
CA VAL A 594 1.06 -10.78 3.13
C VAL A 594 1.38 -10.23 4.51
N THR A 595 0.33 -10.07 5.31
CA THR A 595 0.37 -9.48 6.65
C THR A 595 -0.04 -10.53 7.67
N SER A 596 0.76 -10.71 8.72
CA SER A 596 0.42 -11.60 9.85
C SER A 596 0.16 -10.85 11.16
N GLY A 597 0.47 -9.56 11.21
CA GLY A 597 0.50 -8.74 12.42
C GLY A 597 1.59 -9.13 13.44
N ILE A 598 2.21 -10.30 13.32
CA ILE A 598 3.23 -10.80 14.27
C ILE A 598 4.64 -10.61 13.71
N LEU A 599 4.79 -10.90 12.43
CA LEU A 599 6.04 -10.77 11.69
C LEU A 599 5.94 -9.61 10.71
N PRO A 600 7.08 -9.02 10.31
CA PRO A 600 7.09 -7.99 9.27
C PRO A 600 6.32 -8.44 8.03
N GLN A 601 5.60 -7.50 7.42
CA GLN A 601 4.85 -7.75 6.19
C GLN A 601 5.81 -8.27 5.11
N LYS A 602 5.35 -9.28 4.37
CA LYS A 602 6.13 -9.91 3.30
C LYS A 602 5.58 -9.52 1.95
N GLU A 603 6.45 -9.06 1.07
CA GLU A 603 6.15 -8.77 -0.34
C GLU A 603 6.77 -9.84 -1.25
N ILE A 604 6.03 -10.19 -2.31
CA ILE A 604 6.52 -10.96 -3.47
C ILE A 604 6.05 -10.31 -4.77
N THR A 605 6.80 -10.52 -5.85
CA THR A 605 6.48 -9.96 -7.17
C THR A 605 6.83 -10.98 -8.25
N LEU A 606 6.09 -10.99 -9.36
CA LEU A 606 6.51 -11.73 -10.55
C LEU A 606 7.71 -11.04 -11.20
N VAL A 607 8.71 -11.83 -11.56
CA VAL A 607 9.85 -11.28 -12.32
C VAL A 607 9.38 -11.05 -13.76
N ARG A 608 9.84 -9.97 -14.39
CA ARG A 608 9.49 -9.58 -15.76
C ARG A 608 9.59 -10.75 -16.77
N SER A 609 10.62 -11.59 -16.64
CA SER A 609 10.81 -12.79 -17.48
C SER A 609 9.69 -13.83 -17.39
N HIS A 610 8.86 -13.80 -16.34
CA HIS A 610 7.75 -14.74 -16.16
C HIS A 610 6.50 -14.38 -16.98
N TYR A 611 6.33 -13.12 -17.36
CA TYR A 611 5.10 -12.66 -17.98
C TYR A 611 5.29 -11.81 -19.25
N GLU A 612 6.43 -11.13 -19.43
CA GLU A 612 6.60 -10.14 -20.50
C GLU A 612 6.36 -10.73 -21.90
N GLN A 613 6.99 -11.88 -22.20
CA GLN A 613 6.82 -12.51 -23.50
C GLN A 613 5.37 -12.93 -23.77
N ALA A 614 4.68 -13.39 -22.72
CA ALA A 614 3.28 -13.78 -22.83
C ALA A 614 2.38 -12.55 -23.00
N MET A 615 2.61 -11.48 -22.23
CA MET A 615 1.86 -10.23 -22.33
C MET A 615 1.94 -9.62 -23.72
N ASN A 616 3.14 -9.59 -24.33
CA ASN A 616 3.32 -9.06 -25.69
C ASN A 616 2.65 -9.91 -26.78
N LYS A 617 2.19 -11.13 -26.44
CA LYS A 617 1.54 -12.05 -27.37
C LYS A 617 0.03 -12.14 -27.15
N ILE A 618 -0.47 -11.71 -26.00
CA ILE A 618 -1.90 -11.72 -25.71
C ILE A 618 -2.61 -10.79 -26.69
N ALA A 619 -3.51 -11.39 -27.47
CA ALA A 619 -4.30 -10.73 -28.48
C ALA A 619 -5.76 -11.10 -28.26
N PRO A 620 -6.61 -10.17 -27.77
CA PRO A 620 -8.02 -10.44 -27.50
C PRO A 620 -8.79 -10.73 -28.78
N THR A 621 -9.90 -11.47 -28.66
CA THR A 621 -10.74 -11.87 -29.78
C THR A 621 -12.23 -11.64 -29.51
N PHE A 622 -12.83 -10.73 -30.27
CA PHE A 622 -14.23 -10.34 -30.10
C PHE A 622 -15.12 -10.98 -31.18
N LYS A 623 -16.14 -11.73 -30.78
CA LYS A 623 -17.09 -12.34 -31.71
C LYS A 623 -18.03 -11.29 -32.25
N ILE A 624 -18.07 -11.20 -33.57
CA ILE A 624 -18.92 -10.27 -34.30
C ILE A 624 -19.73 -11.03 -35.36
N GLY A 625 -21.00 -10.68 -35.51
CA GLY A 625 -21.80 -11.15 -36.63
C GLY A 625 -23.30 -11.32 -36.35
N PRO A 626 -24.06 -11.67 -37.41
CA PRO A 626 -23.61 -11.80 -38.79
C PRO A 626 -23.31 -10.43 -39.45
N VAL A 627 -22.13 -10.27 -40.05
CA VAL A 627 -21.74 -9.06 -40.80
C VAL A 627 -21.80 -9.31 -42.30
N LEU A 628 -22.33 -8.33 -43.03
CA LEU A 628 -22.35 -8.33 -44.49
C LEU A 628 -21.03 -7.80 -45.03
N VAL A 629 -20.15 -8.70 -45.48
CA VAL A 629 -18.82 -8.36 -46.00
C VAL A 629 -18.60 -8.88 -47.42
N ASP A 630 -17.70 -8.22 -48.17
CA ASP A 630 -17.17 -8.75 -49.43
C ASP A 630 -16.05 -9.76 -49.09
N PRO A 631 -16.13 -11.03 -49.52
CA PRO A 631 -15.15 -12.06 -49.19
C PRO A 631 -13.71 -11.76 -49.62
N GLN A 632 -13.49 -10.81 -50.56
CA GLN A 632 -12.14 -10.45 -51.03
C GLN A 632 -11.51 -9.28 -50.28
N THR A 633 -12.33 -8.42 -49.67
CA THR A 633 -11.88 -7.23 -48.97
C THR A 633 -12.78 -7.00 -47.77
N VAL A 634 -12.33 -7.44 -46.60
CA VAL A 634 -13.03 -7.19 -45.34
C VAL A 634 -12.83 -5.72 -44.99
N LYS A 635 -13.92 -4.96 -45.04
CA LYS A 635 -13.97 -3.55 -44.67
C LYS A 635 -14.90 -3.41 -43.48
N MET A 636 -14.39 -2.89 -42.36
CA MET A 636 -15.17 -2.64 -41.16
C MET A 636 -14.73 -1.31 -40.54
N PRO A 637 -15.64 -0.53 -39.93
CA PRO A 637 -15.25 0.65 -39.18
C PRO A 637 -14.56 0.19 -37.89
N ILE A 638 -13.25 0.34 -37.85
CA ILE A 638 -12.42 0.04 -36.68
C ILE A 638 -11.76 1.33 -36.19
N PRO A 639 -11.48 1.47 -34.88
CA PRO A 639 -10.72 2.60 -34.38
C PRO A 639 -9.31 2.59 -34.97
N ASP A 640 -8.88 3.72 -35.53
CA ASP A 640 -7.48 3.93 -35.91
C ASP A 640 -6.69 4.23 -34.64
N GLN A 641 -5.79 3.32 -34.25
CA GLN A 641 -5.01 3.43 -33.04
C GLN A 641 -3.57 3.02 -33.32
N ARG A 642 -2.62 3.84 -32.86
CA ARG A 642 -1.19 3.64 -33.11
C ARG A 642 -0.72 2.33 -32.48
N GLY A 643 0.09 1.57 -33.21
CA GLY A 643 0.74 0.36 -32.70
C GLY A 643 -0.15 -0.89 -32.62
N LEU A 644 -1.38 -0.85 -33.14
CA LEU A 644 -2.30 -1.98 -33.12
C LEU A 644 -2.77 -2.36 -34.53
N GLN A 645 -2.91 -3.67 -34.77
CA GLN A 645 -3.38 -4.22 -36.02
C GLN A 645 -4.63 -5.08 -35.80
N TRP A 646 -5.70 -4.74 -36.50
CA TRP A 646 -6.95 -5.49 -36.47
C TRP A 646 -7.01 -6.55 -37.58
N SER A 647 -7.35 -7.79 -37.22
CA SER A 647 -7.59 -8.88 -38.16
C SER A 647 -8.98 -9.50 -37.97
N TRP A 648 -9.50 -10.11 -39.02
CA TRP A 648 -10.79 -10.80 -39.05
C TRP A 648 -10.57 -12.29 -39.24
N VAL A 649 -10.92 -13.07 -38.22
CA VAL A 649 -10.84 -14.53 -38.19
C VAL A 649 -12.23 -15.10 -38.40
N PHE A 650 -12.44 -15.86 -39.46
CA PHE A 650 -13.76 -16.44 -39.76
C PHE A 650 -13.64 -17.82 -40.42
N LYS A 651 -14.78 -18.52 -40.46
CA LYS A 651 -14.90 -19.79 -41.14
C LYS A 651 -15.42 -19.58 -42.56
N GLU A 652 -14.57 -19.76 -43.57
CA GLU A 652 -15.00 -19.69 -44.98
C GLU A 652 -15.82 -20.95 -45.35
N SER A 653 -15.49 -22.08 -44.74
CA SER A 653 -16.21 -23.35 -44.82
C SER A 653 -16.40 -23.95 -43.42
N TYR A 654 -17.12 -25.07 -43.28
CA TYR A 654 -17.37 -25.67 -41.95
C TYR A 654 -16.11 -26.03 -41.14
N THR A 655 -14.98 -26.25 -41.82
CA THR A 655 -13.69 -26.64 -41.23
C THR A 655 -12.61 -25.58 -41.39
N ASP A 656 -12.68 -24.77 -42.45
CA ASP A 656 -11.53 -23.97 -42.87
C ASP A 656 -11.58 -22.58 -42.23
N TRP A 657 -10.65 -22.35 -41.31
CA TRP A 657 -10.39 -21.05 -40.70
C TRP A 657 -9.54 -20.18 -41.62
N VAL A 658 -9.93 -18.91 -41.75
CA VAL A 658 -9.23 -17.91 -42.53
C VAL A 658 -9.09 -16.64 -41.68
N GLU A 659 -7.88 -16.09 -41.65
CA GLU A 659 -7.58 -14.80 -41.04
C GLU A 659 -7.20 -13.80 -42.14
N GLN A 660 -7.80 -12.62 -42.12
CA GLN A 660 -7.53 -11.54 -43.08
C GLN A 660 -7.41 -10.19 -42.36
N PRO A 661 -6.51 -9.29 -42.79
CA PRO A 661 -6.44 -7.96 -42.22
C PRO A 661 -7.72 -7.17 -42.53
N ILE A 662 -8.17 -6.37 -41.55
CA ILE A 662 -9.30 -5.46 -41.74
C ILE A 662 -8.78 -4.17 -42.40
N SER A 663 -9.44 -3.75 -43.48
CA SER A 663 -9.14 -2.49 -44.15
C SER A 663 -10.18 -1.43 -43.80
N ASP A 664 -9.75 -0.18 -43.71
CA ASP A 664 -10.65 0.93 -43.41
C ASP A 664 -11.75 1.10 -44.45
N VAL A 665 -12.91 1.54 -43.96
CA VAL A 665 -14.05 1.88 -44.80
C VAL A 665 -13.73 3.20 -45.52
N ASP A 666 -13.74 3.19 -46.86
CA ASP A 666 -13.61 4.44 -47.60
C ASP A 666 -14.93 5.26 -47.50
N GLN A 667 -14.83 6.60 -47.58
CA GLN A 667 -16.01 7.46 -47.54
C GLN A 667 -16.85 7.42 -48.83
N LEU A 668 -16.49 6.57 -49.81
CA LEU A 668 -17.17 6.47 -51.08
C LEU A 668 -18.23 5.38 -50.99
N ALA A 669 -19.51 5.74 -51.13
CA ALA A 669 -20.62 4.79 -51.18
C ALA A 669 -20.59 3.97 -52.49
N GLY A 670 -19.66 3.02 -52.58
CA GLY A 670 -19.50 2.09 -53.69
C GLY A 670 -20.24 0.78 -53.44
N LEU A 671 -20.98 0.28 -54.43
CA LEU A 671 -21.53 -1.07 -54.37
C LEU A 671 -20.38 -2.10 -54.47
N PRO A 672 -20.35 -3.14 -53.63
CA PRO A 672 -19.32 -4.17 -53.67
C PRO A 672 -19.31 -4.89 -55.01
N LYS A 673 -18.11 -5.29 -55.47
CA LYS A 673 -17.93 -5.89 -56.81
C LYS A 673 -18.46 -7.32 -56.89
N LYS A 674 -18.55 -8.01 -55.74
CA LYS A 674 -19.15 -9.34 -55.60
C LYS A 674 -20.40 -9.30 -54.74
N LYS A 675 -21.16 -10.39 -54.80
CA LYS A 675 -22.34 -10.59 -53.95
C LYS A 675 -21.89 -10.61 -52.50
N THR A 676 -22.38 -9.66 -51.71
CA THR A 676 -22.16 -9.62 -50.27
C THR A 676 -22.71 -10.88 -49.61
N THR A 677 -21.97 -11.41 -48.65
CA THR A 677 -22.31 -12.62 -47.92
C THR A 677 -22.27 -12.31 -46.43
N ALA A 678 -23.20 -12.92 -45.70
CA ALA A 678 -23.22 -12.81 -44.25
C ALA A 678 -22.22 -13.83 -43.68
N PHE A 679 -21.25 -13.34 -42.93
CA PHE A 679 -20.32 -14.17 -42.16
C PHE A 679 -20.40 -13.82 -40.68
N GLU A 680 -20.25 -14.84 -39.85
CA GLU A 680 -19.92 -14.70 -38.43
C GLU A 680 -18.44 -14.99 -38.26
N GLY A 681 -17.79 -14.29 -37.35
CA GLY A 681 -16.37 -14.44 -37.09
C GLY A 681 -15.93 -13.67 -35.85
N TRP A 682 -14.62 -13.46 -35.75
CA TRP A 682 -13.97 -12.81 -34.63
C TRP A 682 -13.06 -11.71 -35.14
N ILE A 683 -13.14 -10.54 -34.52
CA ILE A 683 -12.13 -9.50 -34.70
C ILE A 683 -11.03 -9.78 -33.67
N LYS A 684 -9.79 -9.87 -34.13
CA LYS A 684 -8.59 -10.05 -33.30
C LYS A 684 -7.77 -8.77 -33.30
N LEU A 685 -7.23 -8.42 -32.13
CA LEU A 685 -6.39 -7.23 -31.93
C LEU A 685 -4.96 -7.67 -31.61
N ASP A 686 -4.03 -7.48 -32.54
CA ASP A 686 -2.61 -7.77 -32.33
C ASP A 686 -1.80 -6.47 -32.15
N ILE A 687 -0.67 -6.58 -31.47
CA ILE A 687 0.33 -5.51 -31.38
C ILE A 687 1.12 -5.48 -32.70
N ASP A 688 1.27 -4.30 -33.30
CA ASP A 688 2.02 -4.11 -34.54
C ASP A 688 3.53 -4.13 -34.26
N GLU A 689 4.16 -5.29 -34.43
CA GLU A 689 5.61 -5.48 -34.26
C GLU A 689 6.46 -4.59 -35.18
N SER A 690 5.89 -3.98 -36.23
CA SER A 690 6.65 -3.18 -37.19
C SER A 690 7.08 -1.80 -36.67
N GLN A 691 6.52 -1.34 -35.54
CA GLN A 691 6.84 -0.04 -34.94
C GLN A 691 7.78 -0.10 -33.72
N ASN A 692 8.11 -1.30 -33.24
CA ASN A 692 9.02 -1.51 -32.09
C ASN A 692 10.52 -1.61 -32.47
N ASN A 693 10.91 -1.20 -33.69
CA ASN A 693 12.29 -1.24 -34.19
C ASN A 693 12.85 0.14 -34.54
#